data_AF-A0A268S108-F1
#
_entry.id   AF-A0A268S108-F1
#
_cell.length_a   1.000
_cell.length_b   1.000
_cell.length_c   1.000
_cell.angle_alpha   90.00
_cell.angle_beta   90.00
_cell.angle_gamma   90.00
#
_symmetry.space_group_name_H-M   'P 1'
#
loop_
_entity.id
_entity.type
_entity.pdbx_description
1 polymer ?
#
loop_
_entity_poly.entity_id
_entity_poly.type
_entity_poly.pdbx_seq_one_letter_code
_entity_poly.pdbx_strand_id
1 'polypeptide(L)'
;MTAWETLEIEPTDNLTAIKKAYAKGLKKHHPEEDPEGYQQLREAYDFAMRQAKQGIVHTPIKTAEPLQDWVLDEKAVIPEHPVDEFIKKVQNLYDDFFARLDIRNWETLLQADIIWNVQHSEQLQDELIDFLQEHPYLRSSVWQLLEQTFHWTEQKEQLQERYGEETTSFLIENIAHYQQLGYDCFQKEVDMDYELYLQLRAEAQAYLRNDQLEAAKAAIDQACQLFARDPDLWHLKGVYYLRKNDYRAALQMFQEKLALSPGDPDGLLYSAQLHFHFKDFQKVIADCDQLLAYHDHHVEGLFLKIKGHLELNDEVTAHQWIEKAIELYPDRPEFFPYRSRVLNEKTRNEQIELPEPTSKNKRRLNNMLFYLFMVLRRAWIYVFVFLIMLIPPIPFHYTALFLIPILWEFGRVALVFLKPAGMFKKTKKRRQALYFRCLSAACIESDFLNHYFTVYDFTYVRDRLIGKKFLQKVLEKWEVSSAAELKQRIQWLMDVGTRREFDYYLDQLTPLSEEARTRFVQSLTKDDPDYPKFFIANRGIHTLTEAGVAAVDWAWSIYLCRVGRRLGWLSKTEANEIMLKAAQQSQQAYLNWNEYFTAFHLGSYFNADDSEHDQYAKHGLSIIFTLLIQGNSPLLKLDWKNEELVHK
;
A
#
# COMPACT_ATOMS: atom_id res chain seq x y z
N MET A 1 -24.20 52.88 14.32
CA MET A 1 -23.19 51.81 14.33
C MET A 1 -21.99 52.31 13.57
N THR A 2 -20.80 52.07 14.07
CA THR A 2 -19.58 52.35 13.31
C THR A 2 -19.43 51.33 12.18
N ALA A 3 -18.74 51.68 11.08
CA ALA A 3 -18.54 50.77 9.94
C ALA A 3 -17.90 49.42 10.35
N TRP A 4 -17.09 49.44 11.40
CA TRP A 4 -16.43 48.26 11.98
C TRP A 4 -17.40 47.37 12.78
N GLU A 5 -18.34 47.98 13.53
CA GLU A 5 -19.43 47.26 14.20
C GLU A 5 -20.36 46.57 13.20
N THR A 6 -20.66 47.21 12.07
CA THR A 6 -21.51 46.62 11.00
C THR A 6 -20.82 45.44 10.29
N LEU A 7 -19.49 45.43 10.22
CA LEU A 7 -18.71 44.31 9.68
C LEU A 7 -18.35 43.24 10.75
N GLU A 8 -18.80 43.42 12.00
CA GLU A 8 -18.48 42.54 13.14
C GLU A 8 -16.95 42.31 13.35
N ILE A 9 -16.12 43.31 13.05
CA ILE A 9 -14.64 43.23 13.19
C ILE A 9 -14.04 44.46 13.86
N GLU A 10 -12.90 44.31 14.51
CA GLU A 10 -12.11 45.43 15.04
C GLU A 10 -11.41 46.20 13.89
N PRO A 11 -11.16 47.53 14.03
CA PRO A 11 -10.47 48.33 13.03
C PRO A 11 -9.10 47.73 12.64
N THR A 12 -8.90 47.49 11.35
CA THR A 12 -7.68 46.83 10.83
C THR A 12 -7.28 47.38 9.47
N ASP A 13 -5.97 47.40 9.19
CA ASP A 13 -5.43 47.77 7.87
C ASP A 13 -5.31 46.57 6.94
N ASN A 14 -5.64 45.36 7.42
CA ASN A 14 -5.57 44.14 6.63
C ASN A 14 -6.79 44.04 5.69
N LEU A 15 -6.58 44.40 4.41
CA LEU A 15 -7.60 44.37 3.36
C LEU A 15 -8.26 42.99 3.19
N THR A 16 -7.56 41.89 3.44
CA THR A 16 -8.14 40.54 3.35
C THR A 16 -9.13 40.23 4.47
N ALA A 17 -8.89 40.75 5.67
CA ALA A 17 -9.80 40.58 6.81
C ALA A 17 -11.10 41.36 6.59
N ILE A 18 -11.02 42.58 6.04
CA ILE A 18 -12.17 43.43 5.70
C ILE A 18 -13.03 42.76 4.60
N LYS A 19 -12.39 42.23 3.56
CA LYS A 19 -13.07 41.51 2.47
C LYS A 19 -13.77 40.24 2.96
N LYS A 20 -13.13 39.45 3.84
CA LYS A 20 -13.74 38.26 4.47
C LYS A 20 -14.95 38.61 5.35
N ALA A 21 -14.87 39.69 6.13
CA ALA A 21 -15.96 40.15 6.96
C ALA A 21 -17.18 40.58 6.13
N TYR A 22 -16.95 41.30 5.03
CA TYR A 22 -17.99 41.69 4.09
C TYR A 22 -18.65 40.48 3.41
N ALA A 23 -17.86 39.50 2.94
CA ALA A 23 -18.40 38.25 2.37
C ALA A 23 -19.25 37.45 3.37
N LYS A 24 -18.87 37.46 4.65
CA LYS A 24 -19.67 36.84 5.72
C LYS A 24 -20.99 37.59 5.97
N GLY A 25 -20.97 38.93 5.92
CA GLY A 25 -22.16 39.77 6.06
C GLY A 25 -23.16 39.61 4.91
N LEU A 26 -22.68 39.37 3.69
CA LEU A 26 -23.52 39.14 2.50
C LEU A 26 -24.39 37.88 2.60
N LYS A 27 -23.97 36.89 3.40
CA LYS A 27 -24.79 35.70 3.68
C LYS A 27 -25.98 35.98 4.60
N LYS A 28 -25.97 37.11 5.33
CA LYS A 28 -27.05 37.52 6.25
C LYS A 28 -27.98 38.57 5.63
N HIS A 29 -27.45 39.47 4.81
CA HIS A 29 -28.23 40.55 4.19
C HIS A 29 -28.14 40.46 2.66
N HIS A 30 -29.10 39.73 2.06
CA HIS A 30 -29.17 39.52 0.63
C HIS A 30 -29.87 40.71 -0.08
N PRO A 31 -29.39 41.19 -1.25
CA PRO A 31 -29.93 42.37 -1.92
C PRO A 31 -31.43 42.33 -2.24
N GLU A 32 -31.97 41.13 -2.43
CA GLU A 32 -33.39 40.91 -2.78
C GLU A 32 -34.31 40.75 -1.55
N GLU A 33 -33.75 40.35 -0.40
CA GLU A 33 -34.51 40.06 0.82
C GLU A 33 -34.40 41.19 1.85
N ASP A 34 -33.25 41.88 1.92
CA ASP A 34 -32.99 43.00 2.82
C ASP A 34 -32.14 44.11 2.12
N PRO A 35 -32.78 44.97 1.31
CA PRO A 35 -32.10 46.03 0.56
C PRO A 35 -31.44 47.08 1.46
N GLU A 36 -32.06 47.43 2.59
CA GLU A 36 -31.54 48.44 3.52
C GLU A 36 -30.33 47.90 4.30
N GLY A 37 -30.38 46.62 4.74
CA GLY A 37 -29.25 45.96 5.38
C GLY A 37 -28.06 45.75 4.44
N TYR A 38 -28.32 45.41 3.18
CA TYR A 38 -27.27 45.30 2.16
C TYR A 38 -26.58 46.65 1.90
N GLN A 39 -27.36 47.74 1.81
CA GLN A 39 -26.80 49.07 1.57
C GLN A 39 -25.92 49.53 2.73
N GLN A 40 -26.35 49.32 3.98
CA GLN A 40 -25.55 49.65 5.16
C GLN A 40 -24.26 48.83 5.25
N LEU A 41 -24.31 47.55 4.90
CA LEU A 41 -23.14 46.67 4.83
C LEU A 41 -22.17 47.11 3.74
N ARG A 42 -22.68 47.55 2.58
CA ARG A 42 -21.85 48.06 1.47
C ARG A 42 -21.17 49.37 1.83
N GLU A 43 -21.90 50.31 2.43
CA GLU A 43 -21.35 51.59 2.90
C GLU A 43 -20.27 51.39 3.98
N ALA A 44 -20.47 50.44 4.89
CA ALA A 44 -19.49 50.06 5.91
C ALA A 44 -18.22 49.45 5.29
N TYR A 45 -18.35 48.56 4.31
CA TYR A 45 -17.22 47.99 3.57
C TYR A 45 -16.44 49.04 2.79
N ASP A 46 -17.12 49.91 2.04
CA ASP A 46 -16.47 50.97 1.27
C ASP A 46 -15.74 51.97 2.19
N PHE A 47 -16.30 52.25 3.36
CA PHE A 47 -15.65 53.09 4.38
C PHE A 47 -14.41 52.41 4.97
N ALA A 48 -14.50 51.14 5.39
CA ALA A 48 -13.39 50.38 5.93
C ALA A 48 -12.24 50.22 4.91
N MET A 49 -12.58 49.98 3.64
CA MET A 49 -11.61 49.91 2.54
C MET A 49 -10.94 51.25 2.26
N ARG A 50 -11.67 52.37 2.33
CA ARG A 50 -11.07 53.72 2.20
C ARG A 50 -10.15 54.03 3.38
N GLN A 51 -10.54 53.68 4.60
CA GLN A 51 -9.74 53.94 5.80
C GLN A 51 -8.45 53.12 5.79
N ALA A 52 -8.51 51.82 5.44
CA ALA A 52 -7.34 50.96 5.29
C ALA A 52 -6.41 51.43 4.14
N LYS A 53 -6.97 51.99 3.05
CA LYS A 53 -6.19 52.58 1.94
C LYS A 53 -5.59 53.95 2.30
N GLN A 54 -6.21 54.73 3.18
CA GLN A 54 -5.68 56.02 3.66
C GLN A 54 -4.53 55.86 4.66
N GLY A 55 -4.26 54.64 5.14
CA GLY A 55 -3.09 54.28 5.95
C GLY A 55 -1.75 54.21 5.19
N ILE A 56 -1.67 54.59 3.91
CA ILE A 56 -0.41 54.64 3.15
C ILE A 56 -0.26 56.01 2.47
N VAL A 57 0.77 56.75 2.91
CA VAL A 57 1.28 57.97 2.28
C VAL A 57 1.94 57.61 0.95
N HIS A 58 1.48 58.19 -0.17
CA HIS A 58 2.38 58.77 -1.17
C HIS A 58 1.70 59.88 -2.02
N THR A 59 2.55 60.83 -2.39
CA THR A 59 2.37 62.21 -2.83
C THR A 59 1.73 62.40 -4.24
N PRO A 60 1.16 63.58 -4.55
CA PRO A 60 0.40 63.83 -5.77
C PRO A 60 1.26 64.40 -6.91
N ILE A 61 0.95 64.04 -8.16
CA ILE A 61 1.38 64.79 -9.36
C ILE A 61 0.16 65.46 -10.01
N LYS A 62 0.38 66.71 -10.44
CA LYS A 62 -0.58 67.74 -10.84
C LYS A 62 -1.16 67.55 -12.25
N THR A 63 -2.41 67.98 -12.36
CA THR A 63 -3.24 68.47 -13.48
C THR A 63 -2.64 68.70 -14.89
N ALA A 64 -3.24 68.00 -15.86
CA ALA A 64 -3.76 68.34 -17.21
C ALA A 64 -3.30 69.57 -18.03
N GLU A 65 -3.17 69.37 -19.35
CA GLU A 65 -3.75 70.19 -20.47
C GLU A 65 -3.80 69.36 -21.80
N PRO A 66 -4.61 69.74 -22.83
CA PRO A 66 -5.41 68.81 -23.64
C PRO A 66 -4.88 68.41 -25.04
N LEU A 67 -5.56 67.41 -25.60
CA LEU A 67 -5.39 66.69 -26.88
C LEU A 67 -5.46 67.55 -28.16
N GLN A 68 -4.79 67.05 -29.21
CA GLN A 68 -5.12 67.36 -30.61
C GLN A 68 -5.30 66.06 -31.42
N ASP A 69 -6.44 66.00 -32.12
CA ASP A 69 -7.05 64.85 -32.80
C ASP A 69 -6.15 64.11 -33.80
N TRP A 70 -6.17 62.78 -33.72
CA TRP A 70 -5.98 61.89 -34.87
C TRP A 70 -7.15 60.91 -34.91
N VAL A 71 -8.01 61.10 -35.91
CA VAL A 71 -9.17 60.27 -36.24
C VAL A 71 -8.69 58.87 -36.60
N LEU A 72 -9.18 57.85 -35.87
CA LEU A 72 -9.08 56.45 -36.25
C LEU A 72 -10.47 55.91 -36.57
N ASP A 73 -10.55 55.34 -37.76
CA ASP A 73 -11.67 54.64 -38.38
C ASP A 73 -12.40 53.73 -37.37
N GLU A 74 -13.70 53.96 -37.18
CA GLU A 74 -14.59 53.11 -36.40
C GLU A 74 -14.72 51.74 -37.09
N LYS A 75 -13.86 50.79 -36.73
CA LYS A 75 -14.29 49.40 -36.63
C LYS A 75 -14.75 49.19 -35.20
N ALA A 76 -16.05 49.02 -35.04
CA ALA A 76 -16.70 48.66 -33.79
C ALA A 76 -15.99 47.47 -33.12
N VAL A 77 -15.17 47.75 -32.11
CA VAL A 77 -14.73 46.76 -31.14
C VAL A 77 -15.91 46.58 -30.20
N ILE A 78 -16.62 45.47 -30.36
CA ILE A 78 -17.61 45.02 -29.38
C ILE A 78 -16.86 44.91 -28.05
N PRO A 79 -17.33 45.50 -26.93
CA PRO A 79 -16.69 45.29 -25.64
C PRO A 79 -16.73 43.79 -25.35
N GLU A 80 -15.56 43.15 -25.35
CA GLU A 80 -15.44 41.72 -25.08
C GLU A 80 -16.00 41.44 -23.69
N HIS A 81 -16.72 40.33 -23.55
CA HIS A 81 -17.36 39.98 -22.28
C HIS A 81 -16.27 39.83 -21.20
N PRO A 82 -16.47 40.32 -19.96
CA PRO A 82 -15.43 40.31 -18.93
C PRO A 82 -14.84 38.91 -18.66
N VAL A 83 -15.67 37.86 -18.78
CA VAL A 83 -15.23 36.47 -18.64
C VAL A 83 -14.27 36.09 -19.78
N ASP A 84 -14.59 36.44 -21.03
CA ASP A 84 -13.72 36.15 -22.18
C ASP A 84 -12.36 36.84 -22.04
N GLU A 85 -12.34 38.07 -21.53
CA GLU A 85 -11.09 38.79 -21.25
C GLU A 85 -10.25 38.06 -20.19
N PHE A 86 -10.91 37.49 -19.17
CA PHE A 86 -10.24 36.70 -18.14
C PHE A 86 -9.69 35.39 -18.70
N ILE A 87 -10.50 34.62 -19.46
CA ILE A 87 -10.07 33.36 -20.08
C ILE A 87 -8.93 33.58 -21.08
N LYS A 88 -8.93 34.69 -21.84
CA LYS A 88 -7.77 35.05 -22.67
C LYS A 88 -6.50 35.28 -21.87
N LYS A 89 -6.58 35.84 -20.66
CA LYS A 89 -5.41 35.98 -19.78
C LYS A 89 -4.94 34.63 -19.25
N VAL A 90 -5.86 33.71 -18.94
CA VAL A 90 -5.54 32.32 -18.58
C VAL A 90 -4.82 31.63 -19.75
N GLN A 91 -5.36 31.73 -20.97
CA GLN A 91 -4.76 31.15 -22.17
C GLN A 91 -3.36 31.69 -22.44
N ASN A 92 -3.19 33.03 -22.45
CA ASN A 92 -1.86 33.63 -22.64
C ASN A 92 -0.83 33.20 -21.58
N LEU A 93 -1.28 32.98 -20.34
CA LEU A 93 -0.41 32.46 -19.28
C LEU A 93 -0.07 30.98 -19.51
N TYR A 94 -1.04 30.17 -19.96
CA TYR A 94 -0.85 28.75 -20.25
C TYR A 94 0.09 28.51 -21.44
N ASP A 95 -0.03 29.32 -22.50
CA ASP A 95 0.74 29.20 -23.72
C ASP A 95 2.25 29.45 -23.49
N ASP A 96 2.60 30.30 -22.51
CA ASP A 96 3.98 30.40 -22.04
C ASP A 96 4.28 29.28 -21.03
N PHE A 97 4.93 28.23 -21.54
CA PHE A 97 5.29 27.03 -20.78
C PHE A 97 5.98 27.34 -19.44
N PHE A 98 6.93 28.28 -19.41
CA PHE A 98 7.66 28.56 -18.17
C PHE A 98 6.88 29.51 -17.26
N ALA A 99 6.06 30.40 -17.81
CA ALA A 99 5.19 31.25 -17.02
C ALA A 99 4.09 30.42 -16.33
N ARG A 100 3.51 29.41 -16.99
CA ARG A 100 2.48 28.54 -16.37
C ARG A 100 3.01 27.67 -15.23
N LEU A 101 4.32 27.39 -15.18
CA LEU A 101 4.93 26.63 -14.09
C LEU A 101 5.18 27.46 -12.82
N ASP A 102 5.18 28.79 -12.94
CA ASP A 102 5.39 29.70 -11.82
C ASP A 102 4.07 30.04 -11.13
N ILE A 103 3.89 29.52 -9.92
CA ILE A 103 2.68 29.73 -9.12
C ILE A 103 2.33 31.21 -8.90
N ARG A 104 3.32 32.10 -8.84
CA ARG A 104 3.10 33.54 -8.56
C ARG A 104 2.30 34.22 -9.67
N ASN A 105 2.43 33.74 -10.90
CA ASN A 105 1.66 34.25 -12.03
C ASN A 105 0.18 33.88 -11.89
N TRP A 106 -0.10 32.65 -11.46
CA TRP A 106 -1.46 32.19 -11.18
C TRP A 106 -2.07 32.90 -9.95
N GLU A 107 -1.31 33.12 -8.89
CA GLU A 107 -1.76 33.89 -7.73
C GLU A 107 -2.18 35.32 -8.12
N THR A 108 -1.40 35.96 -8.99
CA THR A 108 -1.70 37.31 -9.48
C THR A 108 -2.97 37.30 -10.35
N LEU A 109 -3.11 36.30 -11.22
CA LEU A 109 -4.28 36.16 -12.09
C LEU A 109 -5.56 35.88 -11.27
N LEU A 110 -5.48 35.02 -10.26
CA LEU A 110 -6.61 34.61 -9.43
C LEU A 110 -7.03 35.67 -8.39
N GLN A 111 -6.28 36.77 -8.27
CA GLN A 111 -6.67 37.95 -7.48
C GLN A 111 -7.58 38.93 -8.24
N ALA A 112 -7.89 38.66 -9.51
CA ALA A 112 -8.75 39.52 -10.32
C ALA A 112 -10.15 39.69 -9.70
N ASP A 113 -10.68 40.92 -9.75
CA ASP A 113 -11.98 41.26 -9.14
C ASP A 113 -13.15 40.45 -9.72
N ILE A 114 -13.03 39.97 -10.97
CA ILE A 114 -14.06 39.19 -11.67
C ILE A 114 -14.36 37.84 -10.98
N ILE A 115 -13.38 37.21 -10.34
CA ILE A 115 -13.54 35.93 -9.66
C ILE A 115 -14.51 36.05 -8.48
N TRP A 116 -14.55 37.23 -7.86
CA TRP A 116 -15.41 37.52 -6.71
C TRP A 116 -16.75 38.18 -7.12
N ASN A 117 -17.02 38.29 -8.42
CA ASN A 117 -18.26 38.87 -8.93
C ASN A 117 -19.34 37.80 -9.04
N VAL A 118 -20.33 37.85 -8.15
CA VAL A 118 -21.46 36.91 -8.07
C VAL A 118 -22.24 36.79 -9.41
N GLN A 119 -22.25 37.84 -10.23
CA GLN A 119 -22.98 37.82 -11.51
C GLN A 119 -22.27 36.99 -12.59
N HIS A 120 -20.95 36.85 -12.50
CA HIS A 120 -20.13 36.20 -13.53
C HIS A 120 -19.37 34.97 -13.01
N SER A 121 -19.40 34.71 -11.69
CA SER A 121 -18.62 33.62 -11.07
C SER A 121 -18.98 32.25 -11.63
N GLU A 122 -20.27 32.01 -11.87
CA GLU A 122 -20.76 30.73 -12.39
C GLU A 122 -20.31 30.49 -13.83
N GLN A 123 -20.55 31.46 -14.73
CA GLN A 123 -20.09 31.39 -16.12
C GLN A 123 -18.56 31.35 -16.21
N LEU A 124 -17.84 32.08 -15.36
CA LEU A 124 -16.38 32.02 -15.30
C LEU A 124 -15.89 30.64 -14.91
N GLN A 125 -16.57 29.98 -13.97
CA GLN A 125 -16.22 28.64 -13.54
C GLN A 125 -16.47 27.61 -14.65
N ASP A 126 -17.58 27.73 -15.40
CA ASP A 126 -17.86 26.87 -16.56
C ASP A 126 -16.72 26.97 -17.59
N GLU A 127 -16.43 28.18 -18.06
CA GLU A 127 -15.41 28.42 -19.11
C GLU A 127 -14.00 28.04 -18.63
N LEU A 128 -13.70 28.23 -17.34
CA LEU A 128 -12.41 27.82 -16.77
C LEU A 128 -12.29 26.29 -16.70
N ILE A 129 -13.35 25.58 -16.32
CA ILE A 129 -13.34 24.11 -16.27
C ILE A 129 -13.18 23.54 -17.68
N ASP A 130 -13.93 24.06 -18.65
CA ASP A 130 -13.81 23.68 -20.06
C ASP A 130 -12.37 23.91 -20.57
N PHE A 131 -11.79 25.08 -20.26
CA PHE A 131 -10.39 25.37 -20.59
C PHE A 131 -9.43 24.35 -19.97
N LEU A 132 -9.60 24.01 -18.69
CA LEU A 132 -8.72 23.07 -17.97
C LEU A 132 -8.84 21.63 -18.47
N GLN A 133 -10.01 21.21 -18.99
CA GLN A 133 -10.16 19.90 -19.61
C GLN A 133 -9.35 19.78 -20.90
N GLU A 134 -9.29 20.85 -21.69
CA GLU A 134 -8.45 20.91 -22.89
C GLU A 134 -6.97 21.09 -22.57
N HIS A 135 -6.65 21.66 -21.40
CA HIS A 135 -5.31 22.08 -20.99
C HIS A 135 -4.91 21.52 -19.60
N PRO A 136 -4.79 20.19 -19.44
CA PRO A 136 -4.66 19.55 -18.13
C PRO A 136 -3.26 19.67 -17.50
N TYR A 137 -2.23 20.04 -18.27
CA TYR A 137 -0.84 19.91 -17.84
C TYR A 137 -0.33 21.12 -17.04
N LEU A 138 -0.81 21.18 -15.80
CA LEU A 138 -0.38 22.16 -14.80
C LEU A 138 0.41 21.51 -13.66
N ARG A 139 1.21 22.33 -12.98
CA ARG A 139 1.92 21.91 -11.75
C ARG A 139 0.91 21.70 -10.62
N SER A 140 1.16 20.72 -9.75
CA SER A 140 0.31 20.42 -8.59
C SER A 140 0.00 21.65 -7.73
N SER A 141 0.98 22.53 -7.53
CA SER A 141 0.81 23.77 -6.77
C SER A 141 -0.24 24.72 -7.38
N VAL A 142 -0.41 24.68 -8.71
CA VAL A 142 -1.46 25.47 -9.41
C VAL A 142 -2.83 24.85 -9.18
N TRP A 143 -2.95 23.52 -9.29
CA TRP A 143 -4.20 22.81 -8.95
C TRP A 143 -4.63 23.03 -7.50
N GLN A 144 -3.69 23.05 -6.54
CA GLN A 144 -3.98 23.40 -5.15
C GLN A 144 -4.49 24.82 -4.99
N LEU A 145 -3.90 25.77 -5.73
CA LEU A 145 -4.34 27.16 -5.68
C LEU A 145 -5.76 27.31 -6.26
N LEU A 146 -6.07 26.59 -7.34
CA LEU A 146 -7.43 26.52 -7.91
C LEU A 146 -8.42 25.93 -6.89
N GLU A 147 -8.08 24.80 -6.26
CA GLU A 147 -8.90 24.21 -5.20
C GLU A 147 -9.10 25.18 -4.02
N GLN A 148 -8.06 25.89 -3.58
CA GLN A 148 -8.17 26.91 -2.52
C GLN A 148 -9.06 28.10 -2.90
N THR A 149 -9.18 28.39 -4.20
CA THR A 149 -9.96 29.53 -4.71
C THR A 149 -11.42 29.14 -4.92
N PHE A 150 -11.68 27.96 -5.49
CA PHE A 150 -13.01 27.55 -5.93
C PHE A 150 -13.66 26.46 -5.07
N HIS A 151 -12.91 25.78 -4.20
CA HIS A 151 -13.41 24.74 -3.28
C HIS A 151 -14.18 23.61 -3.99
N TRP A 152 -13.68 23.18 -5.15
CA TRP A 152 -14.34 22.17 -6.00
C TRP A 152 -14.54 20.83 -5.28
N THR A 153 -13.60 20.45 -4.41
CA THR A 153 -13.71 19.20 -3.64
C THR A 153 -14.89 19.22 -2.67
N GLU A 154 -15.22 20.37 -2.06
CA GLU A 154 -16.38 20.51 -1.18
C GLU A 154 -17.71 20.51 -1.95
N GLN A 155 -17.68 20.88 -3.24
CA GLN A 155 -18.84 21.01 -4.11
C GLN A 155 -19.03 19.81 -5.05
N LYS A 156 -18.38 18.67 -4.77
CA LYS A 156 -18.34 17.49 -5.65
C LYS A 156 -19.72 17.06 -6.18
N GLU A 157 -20.74 17.03 -5.32
CA GLU A 157 -22.11 16.63 -5.73
C GLU A 157 -22.71 17.62 -6.74
N GLN A 158 -22.53 18.93 -6.53
CA GLN A 158 -23.02 19.98 -7.43
C GLN A 158 -22.27 19.96 -8.77
N LEU A 159 -20.95 19.73 -8.74
CA LEU A 159 -20.14 19.57 -9.95
C LEU A 159 -20.60 18.35 -10.75
N GLN A 160 -20.90 17.24 -10.08
CA GLN A 160 -21.36 16.02 -10.74
C GLN A 160 -22.73 16.19 -11.38
N GLU A 161 -23.66 16.93 -10.76
CA GLU A 161 -24.95 17.25 -11.36
C GLU A 161 -24.84 18.15 -12.58
N ARG A 162 -23.88 19.09 -12.57
CA ARG A 162 -23.72 20.11 -13.61
C ARG A 162 -22.90 19.63 -14.81
N TYR A 163 -21.73 19.05 -14.56
CA TYR A 163 -20.74 18.68 -15.58
C TYR A 163 -20.67 17.17 -15.83
N GLY A 164 -21.33 16.36 -14.99
CA GLY A 164 -21.26 14.91 -15.06
C GLY A 164 -20.09 14.31 -14.27
N GLU A 165 -20.08 12.98 -14.21
CA GLU A 165 -19.12 12.19 -13.43
C GLU A 165 -17.69 12.24 -13.99
N GLU A 166 -17.54 12.30 -15.31
CA GLU A 166 -16.24 12.31 -15.99
C GLU A 166 -15.46 13.60 -15.70
N THR A 167 -16.07 14.76 -15.94
CA THR A 167 -15.47 16.08 -15.66
C THR A 167 -15.17 16.27 -14.18
N THR A 168 -16.09 15.82 -13.31
CA THR A 168 -15.89 15.90 -11.86
C THR A 168 -14.72 15.03 -11.44
N SER A 169 -14.65 13.79 -11.93
CA SER A 169 -13.51 12.90 -11.65
C SER A 169 -12.21 13.50 -12.16
N PHE A 170 -12.18 14.05 -13.38
CA PHE A 170 -11.02 14.74 -13.94
C PHE A 170 -10.50 15.85 -13.01
N LEU A 171 -11.38 16.74 -12.53
CA LEU A 171 -11.00 17.82 -11.63
C LEU A 171 -10.46 17.27 -10.30
N ILE A 172 -11.21 16.37 -9.67
CA ILE A 172 -10.84 15.81 -8.37
C ILE A 172 -9.53 15.03 -8.44
N GLU A 173 -9.28 14.26 -9.51
CA GLU A 173 -8.03 13.51 -9.68
C GLU A 173 -6.80 14.41 -9.86
N ASN A 174 -6.95 15.51 -10.61
CA ASN A 174 -5.87 16.49 -10.80
C ASN A 174 -5.61 17.29 -9.52
N ILE A 175 -6.67 17.69 -8.80
CA ILE A 175 -6.58 18.36 -7.49
C ILE A 175 -5.96 17.43 -6.45
N ALA A 176 -6.35 16.15 -6.41
CA ALA A 176 -5.85 15.20 -5.43
C ALA A 176 -4.46 14.62 -5.78
N HIS A 177 -3.89 15.03 -6.91
CA HIS A 177 -2.49 14.81 -7.30
C HIS A 177 -2.11 13.38 -7.72
N TYR A 178 -3.04 12.59 -8.25
CA TYR A 178 -2.77 11.17 -8.57
C TYR A 178 -1.92 10.96 -9.81
N GLN A 179 -2.00 11.88 -10.77
CA GLN A 179 -1.33 11.82 -12.07
C GLN A 179 -0.13 12.77 -12.15
N GLN A 180 0.44 13.17 -11.00
CA GLN A 180 1.43 14.22 -10.98
C GLN A 180 2.67 13.83 -11.78
N LEU A 181 2.96 14.63 -12.80
CA LEU A 181 4.19 14.54 -13.55
C LEU A 181 5.22 15.54 -13.00
N GLY A 182 6.48 15.17 -12.92
CA GLY A 182 7.56 16.07 -12.54
C GLY A 182 7.85 17.10 -13.63
N TYR A 183 8.06 18.36 -13.25
CA TYR A 183 8.39 19.45 -14.17
C TYR A 183 9.82 20.00 -14.00
N ASP A 184 10.56 19.48 -13.02
CA ASP A 184 11.86 20.04 -12.62
C ASP A 184 12.99 19.76 -13.63
N CYS A 185 12.77 18.82 -14.55
CA CYS A 185 13.71 18.48 -15.61
C CYS A 185 13.76 19.49 -16.76
N PHE A 186 12.75 20.36 -16.91
CA PHE A 186 12.67 21.30 -18.03
C PHE A 186 13.52 22.55 -17.81
N GLN A 187 14.17 23.00 -18.89
CA GLN A 187 15.06 24.16 -18.90
C GLN A 187 14.75 25.03 -20.12
N LYS A 188 14.86 26.36 -19.97
CA LYS A 188 14.45 27.34 -21.00
C LYS A 188 15.18 27.22 -22.32
N GLU A 189 16.34 26.58 -22.31
CA GLU A 189 17.22 26.40 -23.45
C GLU A 189 16.77 25.27 -24.39
N VAL A 190 15.82 24.43 -23.95
CA VAL A 190 15.27 23.34 -24.76
C VAL A 190 14.06 23.87 -25.52
N ASP A 191 14.12 23.85 -26.85
CA ASP A 191 12.99 24.18 -27.71
C ASP A 191 12.34 22.87 -28.16
N MET A 192 11.12 22.64 -27.70
CA MET A 192 10.36 21.42 -27.99
C MET A 192 8.87 21.67 -27.81
N ASP A 193 8.06 20.79 -28.38
CA ASP A 193 6.63 20.76 -28.12
C ASP A 193 6.38 20.16 -26.73
N TYR A 194 6.32 21.05 -25.73
CA TYR A 194 6.10 20.70 -24.32
C TYR A 194 4.72 20.06 -24.10
N GLU A 195 3.71 20.51 -24.83
CA GLU A 195 2.34 20.02 -24.68
C GLU A 195 2.26 18.57 -25.17
N LEU A 196 2.74 18.30 -26.37
CA LEU A 196 2.82 16.95 -26.93
C LEU A 196 3.66 16.02 -26.06
N TYR A 197 4.79 16.50 -25.54
CA TYR A 197 5.64 15.70 -24.66
C TYR A 197 4.93 15.30 -23.36
N LEU A 198 4.28 16.26 -22.69
CA LEU A 198 3.54 16.01 -21.46
C LEU A 198 2.36 15.08 -21.68
N GLN A 199 1.69 15.23 -22.83
CA GLN A 199 0.66 14.30 -23.26
C GLN A 199 1.19 12.88 -23.42
N LEU A 200 2.25 12.68 -24.21
CA LEU A 200 2.84 11.36 -24.42
C LEU A 200 3.32 10.73 -23.09
N ARG A 201 3.84 11.54 -22.16
CA ARG A 201 4.25 11.07 -20.83
C ARG A 201 3.06 10.65 -19.97
N ALA A 202 1.99 11.43 -19.96
CA ALA A 202 0.75 11.10 -19.25
C ALA A 202 0.08 9.84 -19.83
N GLU A 203 -0.01 9.75 -21.16
CA GLU A 203 -0.52 8.58 -21.88
C GLU A 203 0.31 7.34 -21.57
N ALA A 204 1.65 7.44 -21.60
CA ALA A 204 2.53 6.33 -21.23
C ALA A 204 2.25 5.82 -19.80
N GLN A 205 2.08 6.73 -18.83
CA GLN A 205 1.75 6.38 -17.46
C GLN A 205 0.37 5.70 -17.36
N ALA A 206 -0.67 6.28 -18.00
CA ALA A 206 -2.01 5.74 -18.01
C ALA A 206 -2.09 4.36 -18.70
N TYR A 207 -1.40 4.20 -19.83
CA TYR A 207 -1.30 2.93 -20.55
C TYR A 207 -0.60 1.87 -19.71
N LEU A 208 0.46 2.21 -18.97
CA LEU A 208 1.06 1.28 -18.01
C LEU A 208 0.05 0.92 -16.92
N ARG A 209 -0.58 1.89 -16.26
CA ARG A 209 -1.58 1.61 -15.23
C ARG A 209 -2.67 0.64 -15.71
N ASN A 210 -3.15 0.82 -16.93
CA ASN A 210 -4.20 -0.01 -17.54
C ASN A 210 -3.69 -1.28 -18.25
N ASP A 211 -2.42 -1.66 -18.06
CA ASP A 211 -1.76 -2.83 -18.65
C ASP A 211 -1.76 -2.87 -20.20
N GLN A 212 -1.81 -1.69 -20.83
CA GLN A 212 -1.74 -1.51 -22.29
C GLN A 212 -0.29 -1.36 -22.76
N LEU A 213 0.52 -2.41 -22.58
CA LEU A 213 1.98 -2.37 -22.75
C LEU A 213 2.46 -1.90 -24.14
N GLU A 214 1.76 -2.25 -25.21
CA GLU A 214 2.18 -1.86 -26.57
C GLU A 214 1.92 -0.37 -26.84
N ALA A 215 0.80 0.16 -26.33
CA ALA A 215 0.50 1.59 -26.40
C ALA A 215 1.47 2.39 -25.52
N ALA A 216 1.73 1.89 -24.30
CA ALA A 216 2.73 2.47 -23.41
C ALA A 216 4.10 2.57 -24.07
N LYS A 217 4.56 1.50 -24.73
CA LYS A 217 5.82 1.50 -25.47
C LYS A 217 5.85 2.57 -26.56
N ALA A 218 4.81 2.66 -27.37
CA ALA A 218 4.75 3.64 -28.45
C ALA A 218 4.82 5.08 -27.92
N ALA A 219 4.09 5.38 -26.86
CA ALA A 219 4.10 6.69 -26.21
C ALA A 219 5.48 7.00 -25.59
N ILE A 220 6.09 6.05 -24.88
CA ILE A 220 7.43 6.18 -24.29
C ILE A 220 8.49 6.44 -25.38
N ASP A 221 8.45 5.68 -26.48
CA ASP A 221 9.44 5.80 -27.55
C ASP A 221 9.33 7.16 -28.26
N GLN A 222 8.10 7.67 -28.47
CA GLN A 222 7.88 9.01 -29.02
C GLN A 222 8.32 10.12 -28.06
N ALA A 223 7.97 10.01 -26.77
CA ALA A 223 8.41 10.95 -25.74
C ALA A 223 9.94 10.99 -25.65
N CYS A 224 10.62 9.84 -25.70
CA CYS A 224 12.09 9.75 -25.69
C CYS A 224 12.73 10.44 -26.90
N GLN A 225 12.08 10.44 -28.06
CA GLN A 225 12.58 11.12 -29.27
C GLN A 225 12.51 12.65 -29.12
N LEU A 226 11.50 13.16 -28.42
CA LEU A 226 11.33 14.58 -28.15
C LEU A 226 12.28 15.04 -27.03
N PHE A 227 12.30 14.32 -25.91
CA PHE A 227 13.11 14.68 -24.74
C PHE A 227 13.46 13.46 -23.89
N ALA A 228 14.75 13.13 -23.87
CA ALA A 228 15.27 11.98 -23.11
C ALA A 228 15.84 12.35 -21.73
N ARG A 229 15.89 13.63 -21.36
CA ARG A 229 16.50 14.09 -20.10
C ARG A 229 15.47 14.23 -18.97
N ASP A 230 14.53 13.30 -18.92
CA ASP A 230 13.45 13.26 -17.93
C ASP A 230 13.53 12.00 -17.05
N PRO A 231 13.81 12.13 -15.74
CA PRO A 231 13.84 11.00 -14.81
C PRO A 231 12.52 10.21 -14.77
N ASP A 232 11.37 10.87 -14.90
CA ASP A 232 10.06 10.21 -14.82
C ASP A 232 9.81 9.33 -16.05
N LEU A 233 10.23 9.78 -17.23
CA LEU A 233 10.15 8.97 -18.45
C LEU A 233 11.02 7.71 -18.36
N TRP A 234 12.22 7.82 -17.78
CA TRP A 234 13.08 6.64 -17.52
C TRP A 234 12.48 5.70 -16.49
N HIS A 235 11.79 6.22 -15.48
CA HIS A 235 11.03 5.41 -14.53
C HIS A 235 9.92 4.61 -15.24
N LEU A 236 9.08 5.27 -16.06
CA LEU A 236 8.01 4.60 -16.82
C LEU A 236 8.58 3.51 -17.74
N LYS A 237 9.71 3.79 -18.39
CA LYS A 237 10.41 2.82 -19.24
C LYS A 237 11.00 1.65 -18.44
N GLY A 238 11.50 1.90 -17.24
CA GLY A 238 11.94 0.87 -16.30
C GLY A 238 10.79 -0.06 -15.90
N VAL A 239 9.64 0.51 -15.50
CA VAL A 239 8.42 -0.24 -15.16
C VAL A 239 7.92 -1.06 -16.35
N TYR A 240 7.94 -0.50 -17.57
CA TYR A 240 7.61 -1.25 -18.79
C TYR A 240 8.46 -2.53 -18.93
N TYR A 241 9.77 -2.45 -18.72
CA TYR A 241 10.65 -3.61 -18.81
C TYR A 241 10.46 -4.58 -17.64
N LEU A 242 10.16 -4.10 -16.44
CA LEU A 242 9.78 -4.96 -15.31
C LEU A 242 8.56 -5.82 -15.67
N ARG A 243 7.53 -5.24 -16.30
CA ARG A 243 6.34 -5.99 -16.73
C ARG A 243 6.58 -6.98 -17.85
N LYS A 244 7.57 -6.72 -18.70
CA LYS A 244 8.05 -7.69 -19.70
C LYS A 244 8.98 -8.74 -19.07
N ASN A 245 9.26 -8.68 -17.77
CA ASN A 245 10.23 -9.49 -17.03
C ASN A 245 11.66 -9.40 -17.60
N ASP A 246 12.01 -8.27 -18.24
CA ASP A 246 13.37 -7.98 -18.68
C ASP A 246 14.09 -7.14 -17.62
N TYR A 247 14.51 -7.81 -16.54
CA TYR A 247 15.15 -7.18 -15.39
C TYR A 247 16.47 -6.49 -15.73
N ARG A 248 17.17 -6.92 -16.79
CA ARG A 248 18.43 -6.28 -17.19
C ARG A 248 18.17 -4.96 -17.88
N ALA A 249 17.21 -4.92 -18.81
CA ALA A 249 16.79 -3.68 -19.43
C ALA A 249 16.19 -2.72 -18.39
N ALA A 250 15.37 -3.23 -17.46
CA ALA A 250 14.82 -2.44 -16.37
C ALA A 250 15.93 -1.77 -15.51
N LEU A 251 16.94 -2.55 -15.09
CA LEU A 251 18.06 -2.02 -14.29
C LEU A 251 18.80 -0.91 -15.03
N GLN A 252 19.01 -1.07 -16.34
CA GLN A 252 19.61 -0.01 -17.15
C GLN A 252 18.77 1.26 -17.14
N MET A 253 17.44 1.17 -17.29
CA MET A 253 16.57 2.37 -17.29
C MET A 253 16.59 3.09 -15.95
N PHE A 254 16.61 2.36 -14.83
CA PHE A 254 16.74 2.98 -13.51
C PHE A 254 18.14 3.58 -13.28
N GLN A 255 19.19 3.03 -13.89
CA GLN A 255 20.52 3.64 -13.88
C GLN A 255 20.56 4.95 -14.69
N GLU A 256 19.88 5.02 -15.84
CA GLU A 256 19.71 6.28 -16.58
C GLU A 256 18.92 7.30 -15.75
N LYS A 257 17.87 6.88 -15.04
CA LYS A 257 17.15 7.74 -14.08
C LYS A 257 18.10 8.31 -13.03
N LEU A 258 18.91 7.46 -12.39
CA LEU A 258 19.87 7.86 -11.35
C LEU A 258 21.03 8.70 -11.89
N ALA A 259 21.39 8.57 -13.17
CA ALA A 259 22.38 9.44 -13.80
C ALA A 259 21.87 10.90 -13.91
N LEU A 260 20.56 11.08 -14.07
CA LEU A 260 19.92 12.40 -14.07
C LEU A 260 19.63 12.91 -12.65
N SER A 261 19.14 12.03 -11.78
CA SER A 261 18.75 12.34 -10.39
C SER A 261 19.36 11.32 -9.41
N PRO A 262 20.61 11.51 -8.96
CA PRO A 262 21.32 10.52 -8.13
C PRO A 262 20.69 10.21 -6.78
N GLY A 263 19.88 11.13 -6.22
CA GLY A 263 19.22 10.96 -4.93
C GLY A 263 17.75 10.54 -5.01
N ASP A 264 17.25 10.17 -6.19
CA ASP A 264 15.85 9.81 -6.38
C ASP A 264 15.49 8.52 -5.62
N PRO A 265 14.47 8.55 -4.72
CA PRO A 265 14.09 7.39 -3.91
C PRO A 265 13.71 6.15 -4.71
N ASP A 266 12.78 6.29 -5.67
CA ASP A 266 12.33 5.17 -6.49
C ASP A 266 13.48 4.59 -7.31
N GLY A 267 14.33 5.43 -7.90
CA GLY A 267 15.49 5.00 -8.67
C GLY A 267 16.42 4.10 -7.84
N LEU A 268 16.74 4.52 -6.61
CA LEU A 268 17.58 3.75 -5.70
C LEU A 268 16.88 2.48 -5.20
N LEU A 269 15.59 2.53 -4.90
CA LEU A 269 14.81 1.36 -4.47
C LEU A 269 14.70 0.31 -5.57
N TYR A 270 14.30 0.68 -6.79
CA TYR A 270 14.21 -0.25 -7.91
C TYR A 270 15.58 -0.79 -8.31
N SER A 271 16.65 0.04 -8.29
CA SER A 271 18.02 -0.44 -8.47
C SER A 271 18.41 -1.48 -7.42
N ALA A 272 18.19 -1.19 -6.14
CA ALA A 272 18.48 -2.10 -5.04
C ALA A 272 17.68 -3.41 -5.16
N GLN A 273 16.41 -3.36 -5.52
CA GLN A 273 15.60 -4.57 -5.77
C GLN A 273 16.13 -5.42 -6.93
N LEU A 274 16.52 -4.78 -8.03
CA LEU A 274 17.06 -5.46 -9.19
C LEU A 274 18.43 -6.06 -8.89
N HIS A 275 19.30 -5.35 -8.16
CA HIS A 275 20.54 -5.91 -7.64
C HIS A 275 20.28 -7.09 -6.69
N PHE A 276 19.23 -7.03 -5.88
CA PHE A 276 18.81 -8.13 -5.02
C PHE A 276 18.35 -9.36 -5.84
N HIS A 277 17.57 -9.15 -6.91
CA HIS A 277 17.21 -10.19 -7.87
C HIS A 277 18.47 -10.86 -8.48
N PHE A 278 19.45 -10.05 -8.87
CA PHE A 278 20.74 -10.54 -9.38
C PHE A 278 21.69 -11.08 -8.30
N LYS A 279 21.28 -11.05 -7.02
CA LYS A 279 22.06 -11.49 -5.84
C LYS A 279 23.36 -10.70 -5.64
N ASP A 280 23.43 -9.47 -6.13
CA ASP A 280 24.53 -8.54 -5.90
C ASP A 280 24.27 -7.74 -4.62
N PHE A 281 24.30 -8.44 -3.47
CA PHE A 281 23.91 -7.88 -2.18
C PHE A 281 24.80 -6.72 -1.71
N GLN A 282 26.03 -6.61 -2.21
CA GLN A 282 26.90 -5.48 -1.91
C GLN A 282 26.36 -4.20 -2.56
N LYS A 283 25.90 -4.26 -3.81
CA LYS A 283 25.25 -3.12 -4.45
C LYS A 283 23.90 -2.79 -3.84
N VAL A 284 23.14 -3.79 -3.38
CA VAL A 284 21.90 -3.54 -2.61
C VAL A 284 22.19 -2.65 -1.40
N ILE A 285 23.20 -3.00 -0.61
CA ILE A 285 23.57 -2.21 0.57
C ILE A 285 24.06 -0.82 0.15
N ALA A 286 24.87 -0.70 -0.91
CA ALA A 286 25.35 0.59 -1.39
C ALA A 286 24.21 1.52 -1.86
N ASP A 287 23.27 1.00 -2.64
CA ASP A 287 22.09 1.75 -3.08
C ASP A 287 21.23 2.18 -1.89
N CYS A 288 21.02 1.28 -0.90
CA CYS A 288 20.29 1.62 0.33
C CYS A 288 21.05 2.62 1.22
N ASP A 289 22.37 2.56 1.29
CA ASP A 289 23.19 3.52 2.03
C ASP A 289 23.09 4.91 1.42
N GLN A 290 23.13 4.99 0.09
CA GLN A 290 22.90 6.23 -0.63
C GLN A 290 21.48 6.76 -0.37
N LEU A 291 20.46 5.90 -0.44
CA LEU A 291 19.07 6.29 -0.17
C LEU A 291 18.90 6.85 1.24
N LEU A 292 19.43 6.16 2.25
CA LEU A 292 19.34 6.57 3.64
C LEU A 292 20.20 7.80 3.96
N ALA A 293 21.17 8.15 3.12
CA ALA A 293 21.91 9.41 3.23
C ALA A 293 21.08 10.61 2.76
N TYR A 294 20.23 10.45 1.74
CA TYR A 294 19.30 11.49 1.28
C TYR A 294 18.02 11.54 2.13
N HIS A 295 17.51 10.37 2.53
CA HIS A 295 16.27 10.20 3.27
C HIS A 295 16.52 9.35 4.52
N ASP A 296 17.08 9.98 5.56
CA ASP A 296 17.31 9.34 6.85
C ASP A 296 15.96 8.85 7.39
N HIS A 297 15.87 7.54 7.60
CA HIS A 297 14.67 6.77 7.98
C HIS A 297 13.79 6.18 6.86
N HIS A 298 14.15 6.20 5.57
CA HIS A 298 13.33 5.54 4.55
C HIS A 298 13.01 4.05 4.86
N VAL A 299 11.72 3.69 4.99
CA VAL A 299 11.28 2.35 5.45
C VAL A 299 11.71 1.23 4.51
N GLU A 300 11.37 1.36 3.24
CA GLU A 300 11.64 0.33 2.22
C GLU A 300 13.14 0.16 2.00
N GLY A 301 13.91 1.25 2.07
CA GLY A 301 15.37 1.23 2.11
C GLY A 301 15.92 0.43 3.29
N LEU A 302 15.36 0.60 4.50
CA LEU A 302 15.73 -0.20 5.67
C LEU A 302 15.43 -1.69 5.47
N PHE A 303 14.27 -2.05 4.90
CA PHE A 303 13.94 -3.44 4.57
C PHE A 303 14.98 -4.08 3.65
N LEU A 304 15.29 -3.42 2.52
CA LEU A 304 16.24 -3.94 1.54
C LEU A 304 17.66 -4.01 2.11
N LYS A 305 18.08 -3.03 2.91
CA LYS A 305 19.36 -3.06 3.60
C LYS A 305 19.48 -4.23 4.57
N ILE A 306 18.47 -4.44 5.43
CA ILE A 306 18.41 -5.57 6.36
C ILE A 306 18.50 -6.89 5.59
N LYS A 307 17.73 -7.03 4.51
CA LYS A 307 17.78 -8.23 3.65
C LYS A 307 19.17 -8.43 3.05
N GLY A 308 19.80 -7.37 2.53
CA GLY A 308 21.15 -7.42 1.96
C GLY A 308 22.19 -7.95 2.96
N HIS A 309 22.23 -7.41 4.18
CA HIS A 309 23.13 -7.89 5.23
C HIS A 309 22.84 -9.34 5.64
N LEU A 310 21.57 -9.73 5.77
CA LEU A 310 21.19 -11.10 6.11
C LEU A 310 21.64 -12.11 5.04
N GLU A 311 21.56 -11.76 3.76
CA GLU A 311 22.01 -12.65 2.68
C GLU A 311 23.54 -12.69 2.53
N LEU A 312 24.25 -11.65 2.99
CA LEU A 312 25.71 -11.69 3.19
C LEU A 312 26.13 -12.44 4.48
N ASN A 313 25.18 -12.95 5.27
CA ASN A 313 25.39 -13.52 6.61
C ASN A 313 26.01 -12.55 7.63
N ASP A 314 25.85 -11.24 7.42
CA ASP A 314 26.20 -10.20 8.38
C ASP A 314 25.03 -9.94 9.35
N GLU A 315 24.78 -10.94 10.20
CA GLU A 315 23.66 -10.94 11.14
C GLU A 315 23.79 -9.85 12.21
N VAL A 316 25.01 -9.45 12.58
CA VAL A 316 25.26 -8.45 13.63
C VAL A 316 24.79 -7.08 13.16
N THR A 317 25.24 -6.66 11.97
CA THR A 317 24.81 -5.39 11.39
C THR A 317 23.32 -5.43 11.06
N ALA A 318 22.83 -6.55 10.52
CA ALA A 318 21.40 -6.73 10.29
C ALA A 318 20.58 -6.57 11.58
N HIS A 319 21.03 -7.12 12.71
CA HIS A 319 20.36 -6.97 14.00
C HIS A 319 20.22 -5.51 14.42
N GLN A 320 21.32 -4.74 14.33
CA GLN A 320 21.32 -3.33 14.69
C GLN A 320 20.32 -2.54 13.85
N TRP A 321 20.29 -2.78 12.53
CA TRP A 321 19.33 -2.13 11.64
C TRP A 321 17.89 -2.59 11.88
N ILE A 322 17.67 -3.85 12.24
CA ILE A 322 16.34 -4.37 12.60
C ILE A 322 15.81 -3.68 13.86
N GLU A 323 16.62 -3.57 14.92
CA GLU A 323 16.18 -2.90 16.16
C GLU A 323 15.92 -1.41 15.89
N LYS A 324 16.79 -0.73 15.12
CA LYS A 324 16.57 0.66 14.69
C LYS A 324 15.26 0.79 13.89
N ALA A 325 14.99 -0.12 12.94
CA ALA A 325 13.78 -0.07 12.13
C ALA A 325 12.51 -0.30 12.95
N ILE A 326 12.53 -1.21 13.92
CA ILE A 326 11.38 -1.46 14.82
C ILE A 326 11.14 -0.27 15.75
N GLU A 327 12.20 0.41 16.20
CA GLU A 327 12.08 1.63 17.01
C GLU A 327 11.44 2.78 16.22
N LEU A 328 11.87 2.98 14.97
CA LEU A 328 11.35 4.03 14.09
C LEU A 328 9.93 3.74 13.58
N TYR A 329 9.63 2.46 13.31
CA TYR A 329 8.41 2.02 12.65
C TYR A 329 7.70 0.91 13.43
N PRO A 330 7.17 1.20 14.64
CA PRO A 330 6.49 0.20 15.46
C PRO A 330 5.18 -0.32 14.81
N ASP A 331 4.64 0.40 13.82
CA ASP A 331 3.45 0.06 13.03
C ASP A 331 3.77 -0.74 11.75
N ARG A 332 5.05 -1.06 11.51
CA ARG A 332 5.54 -1.92 10.42
C ARG A 332 5.95 -3.29 10.97
N PRO A 333 4.99 -4.19 11.21
CA PRO A 333 5.26 -5.45 11.86
C PRO A 333 6.01 -6.44 10.92
N GLU A 334 6.17 -6.11 9.64
CA GLU A 334 6.96 -6.85 8.67
C GLU A 334 8.48 -6.87 9.01
N PHE A 335 8.96 -6.02 9.93
CA PHE A 335 10.35 -6.06 10.41
C PHE A 335 10.63 -7.20 11.40
N PHE A 336 9.65 -7.57 12.21
CA PHE A 336 9.82 -8.56 13.28
C PHE A 336 10.16 -10.01 12.79
N PRO A 337 9.74 -10.50 11.60
CA PRO A 337 10.19 -11.79 11.08
C PRO A 337 11.72 -11.84 10.91
N TYR A 338 12.31 -10.74 10.45
CA TYR A 338 13.76 -10.61 10.31
C TYR A 338 14.46 -10.64 11.68
N ARG A 339 13.89 -9.96 12.69
CA ARG A 339 14.34 -10.06 14.09
C ARG A 339 14.36 -11.51 14.58
N SER A 340 13.28 -12.23 14.28
CA SER A 340 13.12 -13.64 14.69
C SER A 340 14.17 -14.53 14.03
N ARG A 341 14.55 -14.31 12.76
CA ARG A 341 15.63 -15.05 12.08
C ARG A 341 16.96 -14.88 12.81
N VAL A 342 17.37 -13.64 13.04
CA VAL A 342 18.63 -13.33 13.75
C VAL A 342 18.63 -13.96 15.15
N LEU A 343 17.50 -13.90 15.86
CA LEU A 343 17.40 -14.48 17.21
C LEU A 343 17.31 -16.02 17.20
N ASN A 344 16.92 -16.65 16.10
CA ASN A 344 16.56 -18.06 16.04
C ASN A 344 17.47 -18.97 15.19
N GLU A 345 18.51 -18.43 14.56
CA GLU A 345 19.65 -19.26 14.10
C GLU A 345 20.37 -20.03 15.25
N LYS A 346 19.84 -19.88 16.48
CA LYS A 346 20.13 -20.56 17.76
C LYS A 346 21.37 -20.02 18.49
N THR A 347 21.19 -18.99 19.32
CA THR A 347 22.14 -18.60 20.40
C THR A 347 23.61 -18.47 19.95
N ARG A 348 23.90 -17.64 18.93
CA ARG A 348 25.23 -17.54 18.33
C ARG A 348 26.10 -16.55 19.13
N ASN A 349 26.80 -17.09 20.14
CA ASN A 349 27.91 -16.54 20.94
C ASN A 349 27.73 -15.18 21.65
N GLU A 350 27.29 -15.17 22.92
CA GLU A 350 27.54 -14.16 24.00
C GLU A 350 27.56 -12.62 23.70
N GLN A 351 27.30 -12.15 22.48
CA GLN A 351 27.60 -10.77 22.02
C GLN A 351 26.35 -9.90 21.78
N ILE A 352 25.14 -10.47 21.81
CA ILE A 352 23.88 -9.73 21.67
C ILE A 352 23.09 -9.88 22.98
N GLU A 353 22.86 -8.78 23.70
CA GLU A 353 22.04 -8.78 24.92
C GLU A 353 20.59 -9.11 24.56
N LEU A 354 20.11 -10.27 25.04
CA LEU A 354 18.73 -10.69 24.86
C LEU A 354 17.83 -9.96 25.86
N PRO A 355 16.63 -9.48 25.47
CA PRO A 355 15.66 -8.96 26.42
C PRO A 355 15.26 -10.05 27.43
N GLU A 356 15.28 -9.72 28.72
CA GLU A 356 14.95 -10.67 29.79
C GLU A 356 13.55 -11.29 29.56
N PRO A 357 13.43 -12.62 29.53
CA PRO A 357 12.14 -13.24 29.30
C PRO A 357 11.20 -12.94 30.48
N THR A 358 9.98 -12.48 30.15
CA THR A 358 8.86 -12.40 31.09
C THR A 358 8.73 -13.70 31.91
N SER A 359 8.44 -13.53 33.21
CA SER A 359 8.73 -14.47 34.30
C SER A 359 8.72 -15.96 33.93
N LYS A 360 9.86 -16.64 34.17
CA LYS A 360 10.06 -18.09 33.93
C LYS A 360 8.90 -18.97 34.43
N ASN A 361 8.22 -18.57 35.49
CA ASN A 361 7.10 -19.29 36.09
C ASN A 361 5.82 -19.22 35.24
N LYS A 362 5.49 -18.07 34.65
CA LYS A 362 4.31 -17.91 33.78
C LYS A 362 4.46 -18.74 32.50
N ARG A 363 5.68 -18.79 31.94
CA ARG A 363 6.03 -19.62 30.77
C ARG A 363 5.94 -21.13 31.07
N ARG A 364 6.44 -21.57 32.23
CA ARG A 364 6.33 -22.99 32.65
C ARG A 364 4.88 -23.41 32.85
N LEU A 365 4.06 -22.57 33.49
CA LEU A 365 2.64 -22.84 33.70
C LEU A 365 1.88 -22.94 32.37
N ASN A 366 2.08 -21.98 31.46
CA ASN A 366 1.46 -22.00 30.13
C ASN A 366 1.87 -23.24 29.33
N ASN A 367 3.14 -23.65 29.39
CA ASN A 367 3.59 -24.89 28.74
C ASN A 367 2.92 -26.12 29.36
N MET A 368 2.83 -26.22 30.69
CA MET A 368 2.15 -27.33 31.37
C MET A 368 0.67 -27.42 30.98
N LEU A 369 -0.05 -26.29 31.01
CA LEU A 369 -1.45 -26.20 30.58
C LEU A 369 -1.60 -26.58 29.11
N PHE A 370 -0.68 -26.13 28.25
CA PHE A 370 -0.65 -26.47 26.83
C PHE A 370 -0.54 -27.99 26.63
N TYR A 371 0.41 -28.65 27.29
CA TYR A 371 0.61 -30.09 27.16
C TYR A 371 -0.53 -30.90 27.78
N LEU A 372 -1.05 -30.49 28.93
CA LEU A 372 -2.22 -31.11 29.56
C LEU A 372 -3.42 -31.07 28.61
N PHE A 373 -3.71 -29.91 28.04
CA PHE A 373 -4.74 -29.78 27.02
C PHE A 373 -4.43 -30.64 25.79
N MET A 374 -3.18 -30.71 25.34
CA MET A 374 -2.76 -31.53 24.21
C MET A 374 -3.04 -33.02 24.43
N VAL A 375 -2.72 -33.52 25.62
CA VAL A 375 -3.00 -34.91 26.02
C VAL A 375 -4.50 -35.12 26.08
N LEU A 376 -5.25 -34.25 26.75
CA LEU A 376 -6.71 -34.31 26.81
C LEU A 376 -7.30 -34.32 25.40
N ARG A 377 -6.88 -33.42 24.51
CA ARG A 377 -7.38 -33.34 23.13
C ARG A 377 -7.09 -34.60 22.29
N ARG A 378 -6.02 -35.34 22.55
CA ARG A 378 -5.70 -36.59 21.84
C ARG A 378 -6.31 -37.82 22.49
N ALA A 379 -6.42 -37.81 23.83
CA ALA A 379 -6.78 -38.99 24.61
C ALA A 379 -8.26 -39.02 25.03
N TRP A 380 -8.98 -37.88 25.02
CA TRP A 380 -10.30 -37.78 25.67
C TRP A 380 -11.34 -38.76 25.15
N ILE A 381 -11.32 -39.11 23.85
CA ILE A 381 -12.26 -40.11 23.29
C ILE A 381 -11.98 -41.48 23.89
N TYR A 382 -10.71 -41.84 24.03
CA TYR A 382 -10.32 -43.10 24.65
C TYR A 382 -10.64 -43.08 26.15
N VAL A 383 -10.41 -41.94 26.82
CA VAL A 383 -10.82 -41.74 28.22
C VAL A 383 -12.34 -41.84 28.37
N PHE A 384 -13.11 -41.25 27.47
CA PHE A 384 -14.57 -41.25 27.48
C PHE A 384 -15.13 -42.66 27.21
N VAL A 385 -14.60 -43.36 26.21
CA VAL A 385 -14.96 -44.77 25.94
C VAL A 385 -14.57 -45.66 27.13
N PHE A 386 -13.40 -45.46 27.72
CA PHE A 386 -12.98 -46.15 28.93
C PHE A 386 -13.95 -45.90 30.10
N LEU A 387 -14.37 -44.65 30.30
CA LEU A 387 -15.37 -44.27 31.32
C LEU A 387 -16.75 -44.88 31.06
N ILE A 388 -17.22 -44.92 29.80
CA ILE A 388 -18.48 -45.60 29.45
C ILE A 388 -18.38 -47.11 29.71
N MET A 389 -17.25 -47.72 29.36
CA MET A 389 -17.02 -49.16 29.55
C MET A 389 -16.90 -49.57 31.02
N LEU A 390 -16.75 -48.63 31.95
CA LEU A 390 -16.81 -48.87 33.39
C LEU A 390 -18.23 -48.99 33.95
N ILE A 391 -19.26 -48.61 33.17
CA ILE A 391 -20.68 -48.67 33.55
C ILE A 391 -21.24 -50.12 33.48
N PRO A 392 -21.02 -50.90 32.40
CA PRO A 392 -21.44 -52.31 32.36
C PRO A 392 -20.51 -53.22 33.19
N PRO A 393 -20.96 -54.43 33.60
CA PRO A 393 -20.18 -55.37 34.42
C PRO A 393 -19.12 -56.11 33.59
N ILE A 394 -18.36 -55.37 32.78
CA ILE A 394 -17.26 -55.92 31.99
C ILE A 394 -16.07 -56.10 32.94
N PRO A 395 -15.44 -57.28 32.98
CA PRO A 395 -14.24 -57.49 33.79
C PRO A 395 -13.14 -56.47 33.48
N PHE A 396 -12.50 -55.93 34.53
CA PHE A 396 -11.54 -54.84 34.41
C PHE A 396 -10.40 -55.11 33.43
N HIS A 397 -9.98 -56.37 33.26
CA HIS A 397 -8.91 -56.71 32.31
C HIS A 397 -9.28 -56.43 30.84
N TYR A 398 -10.57 -56.46 30.47
CA TYR A 398 -11.02 -56.05 29.14
C TYR A 398 -11.15 -54.54 29.01
N THR A 399 -11.61 -53.84 30.05
CA THR A 399 -11.68 -52.38 30.05
C THR A 399 -10.28 -51.74 30.11
N ALA A 400 -9.32 -52.40 30.77
CA ALA A 400 -7.93 -51.99 30.84
C ALA A 400 -7.21 -51.97 29.48
N LEU A 401 -7.68 -52.74 28.48
CA LEU A 401 -7.16 -52.65 27.11
C LEU A 401 -7.37 -51.25 26.49
N PHE A 402 -8.39 -50.50 26.93
CA PHE A 402 -8.64 -49.13 26.49
C PHE A 402 -7.73 -48.09 27.18
N LEU A 403 -7.02 -48.47 28.24
CA LEU A 403 -5.94 -47.65 28.80
C LEU A 403 -4.71 -47.65 27.88
N ILE A 404 -4.52 -48.66 27.02
CA ILE A 404 -3.36 -48.77 26.13
C ILE A 404 -3.27 -47.56 25.17
N PRO A 405 -4.32 -47.16 24.43
CA PRO A 405 -4.32 -45.93 23.64
C PRO A 405 -4.08 -44.66 24.48
N ILE A 406 -4.66 -44.58 25.69
CA ILE A 406 -4.51 -43.42 26.58
C ILE A 406 -3.06 -43.27 27.04
N LEU A 407 -2.47 -44.35 27.56
CA LEU A 407 -1.08 -44.43 28.00
C LEU A 407 -0.11 -44.23 26.83
N TRP A 408 -0.47 -44.70 25.64
CA TRP A 408 0.30 -44.47 24.41
C TRP A 408 0.30 -43.00 24.00
N GLU A 409 -0.84 -42.31 24.10
CA GLU A 409 -0.94 -40.88 23.81
C GLU A 409 -0.24 -40.03 24.88
N PHE A 410 -0.39 -40.36 26.16
CA PHE A 410 0.38 -39.78 27.25
C PHE A 410 1.88 -39.98 27.06
N GLY A 411 2.31 -41.20 26.74
CA GLY A 411 3.71 -41.53 26.47
C GLY A 411 4.27 -40.75 25.30
N ARG A 412 3.50 -40.53 24.22
CA ARG A 412 3.93 -39.70 23.10
C ARG A 412 4.11 -38.23 23.46
N VAL A 413 3.27 -37.66 24.31
CA VAL A 413 3.44 -36.28 24.77
C VAL A 413 4.56 -36.18 25.81
N ALA A 414 4.68 -37.15 26.72
CA ALA A 414 5.76 -37.22 27.71
C ALA A 414 7.14 -37.44 27.05
N LEU A 415 7.23 -38.20 25.96
CA LEU A 415 8.46 -38.37 25.19
C LEU A 415 8.95 -37.07 24.52
N VAL A 416 8.05 -36.11 24.25
CA VAL A 416 8.44 -34.76 23.80
C VAL A 416 9.12 -33.97 24.92
N PHE A 417 8.78 -34.24 26.18
CA PHE A 417 9.40 -33.63 27.36
C PHE A 417 10.79 -34.24 27.67
N LEU A 418 10.94 -35.54 27.46
CA LEU A 418 12.08 -36.31 27.98
C LEU A 418 13.25 -36.53 27.01
N LYS A 419 13.12 -36.24 25.70
CA LYS A 419 14.19 -36.56 24.73
C LYS A 419 14.60 -35.39 23.83
N PRO A 420 15.92 -35.22 23.58
CA PRO A 420 16.43 -34.24 22.63
C PRO A 420 15.98 -34.58 21.20
N ALA A 421 15.90 -33.55 20.35
CA ALA A 421 15.29 -33.53 19.02
C ALA A 421 15.82 -34.53 17.97
N GLY A 422 16.71 -35.46 18.32
CA GLY A 422 17.44 -36.32 17.38
C GLY A 422 16.89 -37.74 17.18
N MET A 423 15.97 -38.24 18.01
CA MET A 423 15.63 -39.67 17.96
C MET A 423 14.36 -39.97 17.16
N PHE A 424 14.46 -39.76 15.84
CA PHE A 424 13.96 -40.63 14.77
C PHE A 424 14.50 -39.98 13.50
N LYS A 425 15.43 -40.64 12.79
CA LYS A 425 15.67 -40.36 11.36
C LYS A 425 14.32 -40.56 10.66
N LYS A 426 13.53 -39.49 10.58
CA LYS A 426 12.21 -39.53 9.97
C LYS A 426 12.44 -39.88 8.51
N THR A 427 11.74 -40.91 8.03
CA THR A 427 11.74 -41.28 6.62
C THR A 427 11.45 -40.05 5.74
N LYS A 428 11.98 -40.00 4.52
CA LYS A 428 11.77 -38.90 3.54
C LYS A 428 10.31 -38.40 3.55
N LYS A 429 9.36 -39.35 3.48
CA LYS A 429 7.90 -39.09 3.56
C LYS A 429 7.44 -38.35 4.81
N ARG A 430 8.00 -38.65 5.99
CA ARG A 430 7.64 -37.98 7.26
C ARG A 430 8.23 -36.57 7.36
N ARG A 431 9.42 -36.33 6.77
CA ARG A 431 10.01 -34.99 6.68
C ARG A 431 9.22 -34.13 5.69
N GLN A 432 8.86 -34.68 4.53
CA GLN A 432 8.03 -34.00 3.53
C GLN A 432 6.65 -33.61 4.09
N ALA A 433 5.98 -34.54 4.79
CA ALA A 433 4.72 -34.20 5.46
C ALA A 433 4.88 -33.15 6.57
N LEU A 434 6.04 -33.03 7.21
CA LEU A 434 6.33 -31.94 8.16
C LEU A 434 6.53 -30.61 7.42
N TYR A 435 7.21 -30.64 6.27
CA TYR A 435 7.43 -29.46 5.43
C TYR A 435 6.11 -28.85 4.94
N PHE A 436 5.19 -29.67 4.40
CA PHE A 436 3.86 -29.19 4.01
C PHE A 436 3.05 -28.60 5.18
N ARG A 437 3.22 -29.15 6.39
CA ARG A 437 2.58 -28.60 7.59
C ARG A 437 3.15 -27.25 8.01
N CYS A 438 4.44 -27.04 7.76
CA CYS A 438 5.10 -25.76 7.99
C CYS A 438 4.61 -24.71 6.99
N LEU A 439 4.58 -25.02 5.69
CA LEU A 439 4.10 -24.11 4.64
C LEU A 439 2.63 -23.67 4.83
N SER A 440 1.80 -24.54 5.40
CA SER A 440 0.37 -24.27 5.66
C SER A 440 0.06 -23.95 7.12
N ALA A 441 1.07 -23.64 7.93
CA ALA A 441 0.91 -23.40 9.37
C ALA A 441 0.07 -22.15 9.67
N ALA A 442 0.27 -21.11 8.86
CA ALA A 442 -0.36 -19.81 9.06
C ALA A 442 -1.84 -19.75 8.62
N CYS A 443 -2.33 -20.77 7.90
CA CYS A 443 -3.75 -20.86 7.49
C CYS A 443 -4.71 -21.17 8.66
N ILE A 444 -4.20 -21.45 9.85
CA ILE A 444 -5.00 -21.80 11.01
C ILE A 444 -5.05 -20.57 11.94
N GLU A 445 -6.26 -20.08 12.21
CA GLU A 445 -6.51 -18.86 12.99
C GLU A 445 -6.57 -19.18 14.50
N SER A 446 -5.54 -19.83 15.05
CA SER A 446 -5.42 -20.08 16.49
C SER A 446 -4.00 -20.43 16.91
N ASP A 447 -3.38 -19.58 17.73
CA ASP A 447 -2.05 -19.78 18.31
C ASP A 447 -1.84 -21.20 18.86
N PHE A 448 -2.84 -21.71 19.57
CA PHE A 448 -2.84 -23.03 20.15
C PHE A 448 -2.85 -24.14 19.09
N LEU A 449 -3.77 -24.06 18.12
CA LEU A 449 -3.93 -25.08 17.08
C LEU A 449 -2.76 -25.11 16.12
N ASN A 450 -2.11 -23.96 15.89
CA ASN A 450 -1.00 -23.82 14.95
C ASN A 450 0.19 -24.63 15.40
N HIS A 451 0.59 -24.48 16.67
CA HIS A 451 1.66 -25.30 17.24
C HIS A 451 1.30 -26.79 17.24
N TYR A 452 0.03 -27.12 17.47
CA TYR A 452 -0.42 -28.50 17.42
C TYR A 452 -0.34 -29.11 16.01
N PHE A 453 -0.86 -28.43 14.99
CA PHE A 453 -0.97 -28.97 13.62
C PHE A 453 0.30 -28.81 12.78
N THR A 454 1.26 -28.00 13.22
CA THR A 454 2.63 -28.02 12.70
C THR A 454 3.37 -29.27 13.18
N VAL A 455 3.26 -29.62 14.46
CA VAL A 455 3.95 -30.77 15.06
C VAL A 455 3.27 -32.10 14.75
N TYR A 456 1.94 -32.16 14.72
CA TYR A 456 1.14 -33.39 14.55
C TYR A 456 0.27 -33.36 13.28
N ASP A 457 0.16 -34.50 12.58
CA ASP A 457 -0.74 -34.66 11.42
C ASP A 457 -2.18 -34.96 11.88
N PHE A 458 -3.15 -34.73 11.00
CA PHE A 458 -4.54 -35.11 11.24
C PHE A 458 -4.66 -36.63 11.40
N THR A 459 -5.33 -37.08 12.45
CA THR A 459 -5.46 -38.48 12.89
C THR A 459 -6.81 -39.08 12.49
N TYR A 460 -6.83 -40.35 12.00
CA TYR A 460 -7.97 -40.98 11.32
C TYR A 460 -9.30 -41.02 12.12
N VAL A 461 -9.24 -41.40 13.38
CA VAL A 461 -10.45 -41.56 14.20
C VAL A 461 -11.00 -40.21 14.63
N ARG A 462 -10.15 -39.34 15.18
CA ARG A 462 -10.59 -38.05 15.72
C ARG A 462 -11.07 -37.09 14.63
N ASP A 463 -10.23 -36.77 13.64
CA ASP A 463 -10.51 -35.61 12.77
C ASP A 463 -11.60 -35.84 11.71
N ARG A 464 -11.87 -37.10 11.35
CA ARG A 464 -12.87 -37.48 10.33
C ARG A 464 -14.22 -37.77 10.97
N LEU A 465 -14.25 -38.30 12.19
CA LEU A 465 -15.49 -38.66 12.88
C LEU A 465 -15.97 -37.56 13.83
N ILE A 466 -15.06 -36.84 14.50
CA ILE A 466 -15.39 -35.93 15.62
C ILE A 466 -14.93 -34.49 15.33
N GLY A 467 -13.76 -34.32 14.72
CA GLY A 467 -13.23 -33.02 14.27
C GLY A 467 -13.79 -32.54 12.93
N LYS A 468 -14.77 -33.25 12.35
CA LYS A 468 -15.35 -32.96 11.03
C LYS A 468 -15.90 -31.54 10.96
N LYS A 469 -16.57 -31.06 12.03
CA LYS A 469 -17.09 -29.68 12.10
C LYS A 469 -16.01 -28.61 11.98
N PHE A 470 -14.83 -28.82 12.58
CA PHE A 470 -13.71 -27.88 12.45
C PHE A 470 -13.21 -27.82 11.00
N LEU A 471 -13.06 -28.99 10.36
CA LEU A 471 -12.65 -29.06 8.95
C LEU A 471 -13.72 -28.51 8.00
N GLN A 472 -15.00 -28.70 8.32
CA GLN A 472 -16.13 -28.13 7.58
C GLN A 472 -16.15 -26.61 7.71
N LYS A 473 -15.90 -26.05 8.89
CA LYS A 473 -15.80 -24.59 9.08
C LYS A 473 -14.72 -23.95 8.22
N VAL A 474 -13.59 -24.65 8.00
CA VAL A 474 -12.56 -24.21 7.05
C VAL A 474 -13.10 -24.20 5.62
N LEU A 475 -13.86 -25.22 5.22
CA LEU A 475 -14.45 -25.29 3.89
C LEU A 475 -15.57 -24.27 3.67
N GLU A 476 -16.36 -23.98 4.71
CA GLU A 476 -17.37 -22.92 4.71
C GLU A 476 -16.75 -21.55 4.43
N LYS A 477 -15.57 -21.24 5.01
CA LYS A 477 -14.81 -20.00 4.69
C LYS A 477 -14.47 -19.87 3.20
N TRP A 478 -14.27 -20.99 2.53
CA TRP A 478 -13.94 -21.05 1.11
C TRP A 478 -15.17 -21.35 0.23
N GLU A 479 -16.38 -21.33 0.81
CA GLU A 479 -17.64 -21.64 0.13
C GLU A 479 -17.62 -23.00 -0.59
N VAL A 480 -16.92 -23.98 0.00
CA VAL A 480 -16.78 -25.31 -0.57
C VAL A 480 -17.73 -26.29 0.14
N SER A 481 -18.67 -26.83 -0.62
CA SER A 481 -19.64 -27.83 -0.16
C SER A 481 -19.38 -29.24 -0.72
N SER A 482 -18.66 -29.34 -1.84
CA SER A 482 -18.41 -30.60 -2.55
C SER A 482 -16.93 -30.87 -2.86
N ALA A 483 -16.62 -32.14 -3.18
CA ALA A 483 -15.27 -32.54 -3.59
C ALA A 483 -14.86 -31.90 -4.93
N ALA A 484 -15.82 -31.61 -5.83
CA ALA A 484 -15.57 -30.96 -7.10
C ALA A 484 -15.22 -29.48 -6.89
N GLU A 485 -16.00 -28.76 -6.09
CA GLU A 485 -15.72 -27.37 -5.69
C GLU A 485 -14.37 -27.25 -4.98
N LEU A 486 -14.00 -28.21 -4.12
CA LEU A 486 -12.70 -28.22 -3.48
C LEU A 486 -11.56 -28.25 -4.50
N LYS A 487 -11.66 -29.13 -5.50
CA LYS A 487 -10.66 -29.24 -6.57
C LYS A 487 -10.60 -27.96 -7.40
N GLN A 488 -11.75 -27.39 -7.75
CA GLN A 488 -11.83 -26.14 -8.49
C GLN A 488 -11.17 -24.99 -7.70
N ARG A 489 -11.44 -24.88 -6.40
CA ARG A 489 -10.83 -23.84 -5.55
C ARG A 489 -9.32 -24.01 -5.42
N ILE A 490 -8.84 -25.24 -5.23
CA ILE A 490 -7.40 -25.53 -5.20
C ILE A 490 -6.76 -25.19 -6.54
N GLN A 491 -7.39 -25.54 -7.67
CA GLN A 491 -6.89 -25.20 -8.99
C GLN A 491 -6.83 -23.68 -9.20
N TRP A 492 -7.88 -22.95 -8.79
CA TRP A 492 -7.90 -21.50 -8.85
C TRP A 492 -6.76 -20.88 -8.03
N LEU A 493 -6.51 -21.34 -6.81
CA LEU A 493 -5.37 -20.87 -6.00
C LEU A 493 -4.03 -21.17 -6.68
N MET A 494 -3.89 -22.35 -7.31
CA MET A 494 -2.66 -22.73 -7.99
C MET A 494 -2.40 -21.91 -9.27
N ASP A 495 -3.43 -21.56 -10.03
CA ASP A 495 -3.28 -20.94 -11.36
C ASP A 495 -3.47 -19.42 -11.35
N VAL A 496 -4.46 -18.92 -10.60
CA VAL A 496 -4.83 -17.49 -10.54
C VAL A 496 -4.54 -16.92 -9.16
N GLY A 497 -5.27 -17.38 -8.14
CA GLY A 497 -5.13 -16.96 -6.76
C GLY A 497 -5.42 -15.48 -6.49
N THR A 498 -5.23 -15.07 -5.24
CA THR A 498 -5.28 -13.66 -4.81
C THR A 498 -4.17 -12.84 -5.44
N ARG A 499 -3.02 -13.46 -5.76
CA ARG A 499 -1.88 -12.74 -6.35
C ARG A 499 -2.25 -11.95 -7.60
N ARG A 500 -3.15 -12.44 -8.46
CA ARG A 500 -3.53 -11.71 -9.68
C ARG A 500 -4.27 -10.40 -9.39
N GLU A 501 -5.11 -10.42 -8.36
CA GLU A 501 -5.79 -9.21 -7.89
C GLU A 501 -4.78 -8.25 -7.28
N PHE A 502 -3.87 -8.75 -6.44
CA PHE A 502 -2.78 -7.94 -5.88
C PHE A 502 -1.89 -7.30 -6.96
N ASP A 503 -1.54 -8.05 -8.00
CA ASP A 503 -0.74 -7.57 -9.13
C ASP A 503 -1.45 -6.44 -9.87
N TYR A 504 -2.78 -6.48 -10.02
CA TYR A 504 -3.56 -5.38 -10.59
C TYR A 504 -3.38 -4.06 -9.81
N TYR A 505 -3.44 -4.11 -8.48
CA TYR A 505 -3.20 -2.91 -7.66
C TYR A 505 -1.74 -2.45 -7.71
N LEU A 506 -0.77 -3.37 -7.78
CA LEU A 506 0.63 -3.01 -8.00
C LEU A 506 0.85 -2.35 -9.36
N ASP A 507 0.21 -2.84 -10.42
CA ASP A 507 0.31 -2.30 -11.76
C ASP A 507 -0.24 -0.86 -11.83
N GLN A 508 -1.26 -0.54 -11.04
CA GLN A 508 -1.77 0.82 -10.91
C GLN A 508 -0.79 1.77 -10.18
N LEU A 509 -0.01 1.24 -9.23
CA LEU A 509 0.87 2.04 -8.38
C LEU A 509 2.31 2.19 -8.92
N THR A 510 2.87 1.13 -9.52
CA THR A 510 4.27 1.08 -9.95
C THR A 510 4.70 2.17 -10.94
N PRO A 511 3.85 2.70 -11.85
CA PRO A 511 4.21 3.81 -12.74
C PRO A 511 4.23 5.18 -12.06
N LEU A 512 3.75 5.28 -10.82
CA LEU A 512 3.71 6.51 -10.04
C LEU A 512 4.97 6.62 -9.18
N SER A 513 5.44 7.84 -8.94
CA SER A 513 6.50 8.08 -7.96
C SER A 513 6.02 7.79 -6.54
N GLU A 514 6.95 7.56 -5.59
CA GLU A 514 6.62 7.30 -4.19
C GLU A 514 5.74 8.38 -3.55
N GLU A 515 6.03 9.65 -3.85
CA GLU A 515 5.20 10.76 -3.39
C GLU A 515 3.78 10.68 -3.97
N ALA A 516 3.66 10.41 -5.27
CA ALA A 516 2.37 10.30 -5.94
C ALA A 516 1.56 9.10 -5.41
N ARG A 517 2.21 7.94 -5.19
CA ARG A 517 1.58 6.78 -4.56
C ARG A 517 1.07 7.09 -3.16
N THR A 518 1.87 7.78 -2.35
CA THR A 518 1.50 8.14 -0.98
C THR A 518 0.28 9.07 -0.96
N ARG A 519 0.27 10.10 -1.82
CA ARG A 519 -0.88 11.01 -1.96
C ARG A 519 -2.12 10.28 -2.47
N PHE A 520 -1.97 9.42 -3.47
CA PHE A 520 -3.05 8.59 -4.00
C PHE A 520 -3.67 7.68 -2.94
N VAL A 521 -2.87 7.04 -2.08
CA VAL A 521 -3.42 6.21 -0.99
C VAL A 521 -4.09 7.06 0.09
N GLN A 522 -3.56 8.25 0.39
CA GLN A 522 -4.09 9.14 1.43
C GLN A 522 -5.41 9.82 1.08
N SER A 523 -5.69 9.98 -0.21
CA SER A 523 -6.90 10.62 -0.68
C SER A 523 -8.11 9.69 -0.71
N LEU A 524 -7.88 8.38 -0.83
CA LEU A 524 -8.93 7.37 -0.72
C LEU A 524 -9.51 7.44 0.70
N THR A 525 -10.82 7.52 0.79
CA THR A 525 -11.49 7.49 2.09
C THR A 525 -11.36 6.09 2.69
N LYS A 526 -11.35 5.97 4.02
CA LYS A 526 -11.35 4.64 4.65
C LYS A 526 -12.62 3.82 4.34
N ASP A 527 -13.68 4.49 3.90
CA ASP A 527 -14.93 3.85 3.47
C ASP A 527 -14.87 3.34 2.02
N ASP A 528 -13.83 3.73 1.27
CA ASP A 528 -13.60 3.23 -0.09
C ASP A 528 -13.21 1.74 -0.03
N PRO A 529 -13.91 0.85 -0.78
CA PRO A 529 -13.61 -0.58 -0.79
C PRO A 529 -12.20 -0.92 -1.29
N ASP A 530 -11.60 -0.05 -2.11
CA ASP A 530 -10.28 -0.28 -2.70
C ASP A 530 -9.13 0.27 -1.84
N TYR A 531 -9.43 1.14 -0.86
CA TYR A 531 -8.42 1.72 0.04
C TYR A 531 -7.53 0.66 0.72
N PRO A 532 -8.07 -0.40 1.35
CA PRO A 532 -7.24 -1.42 2.01
C PRO A 532 -6.36 -2.16 1.01
N LYS A 533 -6.85 -2.36 -0.23
CA LYS A 533 -6.11 -3.04 -1.29
C LYS A 533 -4.92 -2.21 -1.74
N PHE A 534 -5.14 -0.94 -2.07
CA PHE A 534 -4.07 -0.01 -2.48
C PHE A 534 -3.06 0.25 -1.37
N PHE A 535 -3.52 0.39 -0.12
CA PHE A 535 -2.63 0.55 1.03
C PHE A 535 -1.64 -0.61 1.15
N ILE A 536 -2.14 -1.85 1.01
CA ILE A 536 -1.31 -3.05 1.16
C ILE A 536 -0.44 -3.30 -0.06
N ALA A 537 -0.96 -3.05 -1.25
CA ALA A 537 -0.17 -3.07 -2.47
C ALA A 537 1.02 -2.10 -2.35
N ASN A 538 0.78 -0.86 -1.93
CA ASN A 538 1.83 0.15 -1.74
C ASN A 538 2.90 -0.30 -0.73
N ARG A 539 2.50 -0.85 0.43
CA ARG A 539 3.46 -1.42 1.40
C ARG A 539 4.26 -2.60 0.82
N GLY A 540 3.68 -3.34 -0.12
CA GLY A 540 4.26 -4.52 -0.74
C GLY A 540 5.30 -4.24 -1.83
N ILE A 541 5.23 -3.10 -2.54
CA ILE A 541 6.02 -2.81 -3.76
C ILE A 541 7.52 -3.13 -3.57
N HIS A 542 8.13 -2.58 -2.51
CA HIS A 542 9.55 -2.75 -2.24
C HIS A 542 9.88 -3.77 -1.14
N THR A 543 8.85 -4.27 -0.46
CA THR A 543 8.98 -5.22 0.66
C THR A 543 8.91 -6.68 0.19
N LEU A 544 8.16 -6.97 -0.86
CA LEU A 544 7.93 -8.31 -1.38
C LEU A 544 8.84 -8.64 -2.57
N THR A 545 8.95 -9.93 -2.87
CA THR A 545 9.52 -10.43 -4.12
C THR A 545 8.53 -10.22 -5.26
N GLU A 546 8.95 -10.44 -6.51
CA GLU A 546 8.07 -10.41 -7.69
C GLU A 546 6.86 -11.36 -7.62
N ALA A 547 6.97 -12.46 -6.86
CA ALA A 547 5.82 -13.33 -6.61
C ALA A 547 4.72 -12.72 -5.73
N GLY A 548 4.92 -11.49 -5.23
CA GLY A 548 3.98 -10.75 -4.40
C GLY A 548 3.45 -11.60 -3.25
N VAL A 549 2.13 -11.75 -3.23
CA VAL A 549 1.38 -12.45 -2.17
C VAL A 549 1.05 -13.92 -2.49
N ALA A 550 1.68 -14.52 -3.50
CA ALA A 550 1.43 -15.91 -3.92
C ALA A 550 1.61 -16.95 -2.79
N ALA A 551 2.39 -16.63 -1.75
CA ALA A 551 2.51 -17.43 -0.55
C ALA A 551 1.16 -17.79 0.09
N VAL A 552 0.18 -16.88 0.06
CA VAL A 552 -1.19 -17.14 0.57
C VAL A 552 -1.85 -18.24 -0.23
N ASP A 553 -1.79 -18.13 -1.55
CA ASP A 553 -2.43 -19.06 -2.46
C ASP A 553 -1.88 -20.49 -2.30
N TRP A 554 -0.55 -20.61 -2.25
CA TRP A 554 0.12 -21.89 -2.12
C TRP A 554 -0.04 -22.49 -0.72
N ALA A 555 0.00 -21.67 0.33
CA ALA A 555 -0.27 -22.12 1.69
C ALA A 555 -1.68 -22.71 1.84
N TRP A 556 -2.69 -21.99 1.33
CA TRP A 556 -4.08 -22.44 1.36
C TRP A 556 -4.32 -23.65 0.46
N SER A 557 -3.69 -23.72 -0.71
CA SER A 557 -3.73 -24.91 -1.58
C SER A 557 -3.23 -26.15 -0.84
N ILE A 558 -2.10 -26.02 -0.13
CA ILE A 558 -1.55 -27.11 0.69
C ILE A 558 -2.51 -27.47 1.82
N TYR A 559 -3.06 -26.48 2.51
CA TYR A 559 -3.97 -26.71 3.62
C TYR A 559 -5.26 -27.41 3.17
N LEU A 560 -5.90 -26.92 2.11
CA LEU A 560 -7.10 -27.51 1.51
C LEU A 560 -6.86 -28.92 0.98
N CYS A 561 -5.68 -29.21 0.40
CA CYS A 561 -5.28 -30.57 0.05
C CYS A 561 -5.26 -31.50 1.27
N ARG A 562 -4.70 -31.04 2.40
CA ARG A 562 -4.66 -31.81 3.65
C ARG A 562 -6.06 -32.05 4.20
N VAL A 563 -6.94 -31.04 4.16
CA VAL A 563 -8.35 -31.14 4.59
C VAL A 563 -9.13 -32.11 3.69
N GLY A 564 -9.05 -31.95 2.37
CA GLY A 564 -9.72 -32.81 1.38
C GLY A 564 -9.30 -34.27 1.50
N ARG A 565 -7.99 -34.53 1.62
CA ARG A 565 -7.47 -35.88 1.89
C ARG A 565 -8.07 -36.47 3.17
N ARG A 566 -8.28 -35.62 4.18
CA ARG A 566 -8.79 -36.05 5.49
C ARG A 566 -10.26 -36.41 5.48
N LEU A 567 -11.07 -35.65 4.75
CA LEU A 567 -12.50 -35.88 4.54
C LEU A 567 -12.77 -37.01 3.54
N GLY A 568 -11.75 -37.41 2.78
CA GLY A 568 -11.85 -38.44 1.74
C GLY A 568 -12.31 -37.88 0.39
N TRP A 569 -12.22 -36.57 0.19
CA TRP A 569 -12.59 -35.87 -1.04
C TRP A 569 -11.45 -35.84 -2.06
N LEU A 570 -10.21 -35.98 -1.59
CA LEU A 570 -9.01 -36.11 -2.43
C LEU A 570 -8.31 -37.43 -2.14
N SER A 571 -7.77 -38.04 -3.20
CA SER A 571 -6.90 -39.21 -3.04
C SER A 571 -5.55 -38.79 -2.43
N LYS A 572 -4.84 -39.75 -1.83
CA LYS A 572 -3.53 -39.48 -1.23
C LYS A 572 -2.49 -39.04 -2.28
N THR A 573 -2.55 -39.61 -3.48
CA THR A 573 -1.63 -39.32 -4.59
C THR A 573 -1.89 -37.92 -5.12
N GLU A 574 -3.14 -37.63 -5.47
CA GLU A 574 -3.58 -36.33 -5.98
C GLU A 574 -3.25 -35.18 -5.02
N ALA A 575 -3.62 -35.29 -3.75
CA ALA A 575 -3.30 -34.28 -2.75
C ALA A 575 -1.77 -34.07 -2.61
N ASN A 576 -0.98 -35.14 -2.73
CA ASN A 576 0.47 -35.03 -2.58
C ASN A 576 1.13 -34.38 -3.79
N GLU A 577 0.64 -34.62 -5.00
CA GLU A 577 1.14 -33.99 -6.23
C GLU A 577 0.91 -32.47 -6.21
N ILE A 578 -0.29 -32.03 -5.82
CA ILE A 578 -0.60 -30.60 -5.70
C ILE A 578 0.24 -29.94 -4.60
N MET A 579 0.30 -30.54 -3.41
CA MET A 579 1.14 -30.01 -2.32
C MET A 579 2.61 -29.91 -2.70
N LEU A 580 3.12 -30.87 -3.50
CA LEU A 580 4.49 -30.84 -3.99
C LEU A 580 4.70 -29.67 -4.96
N LYS A 581 3.79 -29.49 -5.93
CA LYS A 581 3.85 -28.39 -6.89
C LYS A 581 3.82 -27.03 -6.19
N ALA A 582 2.90 -26.84 -5.23
CA ALA A 582 2.82 -25.62 -4.43
C ALA A 582 4.12 -25.35 -3.66
N ALA A 583 4.70 -26.38 -3.03
CA ALA A 583 5.96 -26.25 -2.31
C ALA A 583 7.16 -25.92 -3.23
N GLN A 584 7.20 -26.44 -4.46
CA GLN A 584 8.21 -26.09 -5.47
C GLN A 584 8.11 -24.62 -5.85
N GLN A 585 6.90 -24.15 -6.13
CA GLN A 585 6.65 -22.76 -6.49
C GLN A 585 7.01 -21.82 -5.34
N SER A 586 6.64 -22.17 -4.09
CA SER A 586 7.08 -21.43 -2.90
C SER A 586 8.59 -21.28 -2.84
N GLN A 587 9.35 -22.38 -2.97
CA GLN A 587 10.82 -22.36 -2.90
C GLN A 587 11.51 -21.58 -4.02
N GLN A 588 10.90 -21.56 -5.21
CA GLN A 588 11.44 -20.83 -6.36
C GLN A 588 11.20 -19.33 -6.24
N ALA A 589 10.06 -18.93 -5.69
CA ALA A 589 9.62 -17.56 -5.59
C ALA A 589 10.20 -16.78 -4.39
N TYR A 590 10.41 -17.45 -3.25
CA TYR A 590 10.87 -16.79 -2.02
C TYR A 590 12.21 -17.34 -1.56
N LEU A 591 13.06 -16.49 -0.98
CA LEU A 591 14.42 -16.90 -0.60
C LEU A 591 14.48 -17.71 0.69
N ASN A 592 13.56 -17.45 1.62
CA ASN A 592 13.56 -18.03 2.96
C ASN A 592 12.16 -17.99 3.60
N TRP A 593 12.05 -18.61 4.79
CA TRP A 593 10.79 -18.66 5.54
C TRP A 593 10.23 -17.28 5.90
N ASN A 594 11.07 -16.28 6.17
CA ASN A 594 10.58 -14.96 6.57
C ASN A 594 9.92 -14.26 5.40
N GLU A 595 10.56 -14.25 4.23
CA GLU A 595 9.94 -13.65 3.04
C GLU A 595 8.61 -14.34 2.69
N TYR A 596 8.58 -15.67 2.73
CA TYR A 596 7.35 -16.43 2.50
C TYR A 596 6.24 -16.05 3.49
N PHE A 597 6.56 -15.91 4.78
CA PHE A 597 5.57 -15.58 5.79
C PHE A 597 5.19 -14.09 5.82
N THR A 598 6.10 -13.19 5.43
CA THR A 598 5.79 -11.77 5.20
C THR A 598 4.82 -11.63 4.02
N ALA A 599 5.08 -12.32 2.91
CA ALA A 599 4.16 -12.40 1.77
C ALA A 599 2.80 -13.01 2.15
N PHE A 600 2.81 -14.09 2.94
CA PHE A 600 1.57 -14.68 3.46
C PHE A 600 0.79 -13.68 4.33
N HIS A 601 1.48 -12.93 5.19
CA HIS A 601 0.85 -11.96 6.08
C HIS A 601 0.21 -10.82 5.30
N LEU A 602 0.96 -10.16 4.40
CA LEU A 602 0.43 -9.07 3.58
C LEU A 602 -0.73 -9.54 2.69
N GLY A 603 -0.63 -10.71 2.06
CA GLY A 603 -1.72 -11.25 1.26
C GLY A 603 -2.96 -11.67 2.06
N SER A 604 -2.77 -12.15 3.29
CA SER A 604 -3.92 -12.50 4.14
C SER A 604 -4.68 -11.26 4.56
N TYR A 605 -3.96 -10.16 4.80
CA TYR A 605 -4.56 -8.87 5.13
C TYR A 605 -5.21 -8.22 3.90
N PHE A 606 -4.56 -8.32 2.73
CA PHE A 606 -5.15 -7.92 1.45
C PHE A 606 -6.50 -8.59 1.18
N ASN A 607 -6.69 -9.84 1.62
CA ASN A 607 -7.97 -10.58 1.50
C ASN A 607 -8.97 -10.30 2.63
N ALA A 608 -8.57 -9.65 3.72
CA ALA A 608 -9.41 -9.46 4.89
C ALA A 608 -10.35 -8.25 4.79
N ASP A 609 -10.11 -7.36 3.83
CA ASP A 609 -10.84 -6.10 3.61
C ASP A 609 -11.02 -5.28 4.92
N ASP A 610 -9.99 -5.30 5.78
CA ASP A 610 -9.94 -4.54 7.04
C ASP A 610 -9.56 -3.09 6.75
N SER A 611 -10.57 -2.23 6.61
CA SER A 611 -10.38 -0.80 6.31
C SER A 611 -9.83 0.02 7.46
N GLU A 612 -10.08 -0.40 8.71
CA GLU A 612 -9.66 0.34 9.89
C GLU A 612 -8.20 0.03 10.29
N HIS A 613 -7.64 -1.09 9.83
CA HIS A 613 -6.28 -1.52 10.17
C HIS A 613 -6.06 -1.85 11.65
N ASP A 614 -7.15 -2.00 12.39
CA ASP A 614 -7.19 -2.32 13.82
C ASP A 614 -6.64 -3.72 14.15
N GLN A 615 -6.62 -4.61 13.16
CA GLN A 615 -6.17 -6.00 13.33
C GLN A 615 -4.94 -6.33 12.50
N TYR A 616 -4.33 -5.33 11.84
CA TYR A 616 -3.13 -5.47 11.03
C TYR A 616 -1.98 -6.15 11.80
N ALA A 617 -1.71 -5.72 13.04
CA ALA A 617 -0.72 -6.38 13.91
C ALA A 617 -1.20 -7.69 14.56
N LYS A 618 -2.52 -7.96 14.60
CA LYS A 618 -3.13 -9.09 15.34
C LYS A 618 -3.25 -10.37 14.50
N HIS A 619 -3.36 -10.28 13.17
CA HIS A 619 -3.83 -11.39 12.31
C HIS A 619 -2.79 -12.32 11.69
N GLY A 620 -1.48 -12.14 11.91
CA GLY A 620 -0.52 -13.09 11.33
C GLY A 620 0.86 -13.10 11.95
N LEU A 621 1.31 -11.96 12.45
CA LEU A 621 2.69 -11.83 12.88
C LEU A 621 2.94 -12.42 14.27
N SER A 622 1.97 -12.38 15.20
CA SER A 622 2.06 -13.07 16.49
C SER A 622 2.25 -14.59 16.36
N ILE A 623 1.56 -15.21 15.39
CA ILE A 623 1.65 -16.64 15.07
C ILE A 623 3.00 -16.96 14.44
N ILE A 624 3.42 -16.17 13.45
CA ILE A 624 4.71 -16.32 12.75
C ILE A 624 5.87 -16.15 13.74
N PHE A 625 5.86 -15.15 14.64
CA PHE A 625 6.87 -15.00 15.70
C PHE A 625 6.87 -16.15 16.69
N THR A 626 5.69 -16.62 17.09
CA THR A 626 5.64 -17.76 17.99
C THR A 626 6.29 -18.99 17.36
N LEU A 627 6.09 -19.21 16.06
CA LEU A 627 6.73 -20.30 15.33
C LEU A 627 8.21 -20.04 14.99
N LEU A 628 8.62 -18.79 14.79
CA LEU A 628 9.98 -18.38 14.42
C LEU A 628 10.83 -17.89 15.60
N ILE A 629 10.37 -17.96 16.86
CA ILE A 629 11.18 -17.62 18.06
C ILE A 629 11.32 -18.83 18.99
N GLN A 630 10.37 -19.77 18.96
CA GLN A 630 10.50 -20.99 19.76
C GLN A 630 11.61 -21.87 19.18
N GLY A 631 12.79 -21.92 19.80
CA GLY A 631 13.94 -22.72 19.34
C GLY A 631 13.70 -24.23 19.10
N ASN A 632 12.55 -24.76 19.55
CA ASN A 632 12.10 -26.12 19.28
C ASN A 632 11.16 -26.26 18.07
N SER A 633 10.79 -25.15 17.43
CA SER A 633 9.88 -25.09 16.30
C SER A 633 10.34 -25.98 15.14
N PRO A 634 9.43 -26.71 14.49
CA PRO A 634 9.75 -27.45 13.28
C PRO A 634 10.32 -26.60 12.14
N LEU A 635 9.95 -25.31 12.05
CA LEU A 635 10.42 -24.40 11.00
C LEU A 635 11.95 -24.24 11.00
N LEU A 636 12.56 -24.26 12.18
CA LEU A 636 14.01 -24.11 12.36
C LEU A 636 14.80 -25.39 12.16
N LYS A 637 14.10 -26.51 12.10
CA LYS A 637 14.70 -27.83 11.92
C LYS A 637 14.65 -28.28 10.46
N LEU A 638 14.02 -27.47 9.60
CA LEU A 638 13.85 -27.73 8.19
C LEU A 638 14.40 -26.55 7.40
N ASP A 639 15.49 -26.81 6.68
CA ASP A 639 16.04 -25.83 5.74
C ASP A 639 14.98 -25.47 4.71
N TRP A 640 14.90 -24.18 4.37
CA TRP A 640 13.95 -23.67 3.38
C TRP A 640 14.16 -24.34 2.03
N LYS A 641 15.40 -24.31 1.49
CA LYS A 641 15.80 -24.98 0.25
C LYS A 641 16.13 -26.44 0.53
N ASN A 642 15.12 -27.29 0.43
CA ASN A 642 15.27 -28.72 0.67
C ASN A 642 14.82 -29.53 -0.54
N GLU A 643 15.70 -29.66 -1.53
CA GLU A 643 15.43 -30.36 -2.79
C GLU A 643 15.02 -31.82 -2.55
N GLU A 644 15.57 -32.48 -1.53
CA GLU A 644 15.16 -33.84 -1.17
C GLU A 644 13.68 -33.94 -0.79
N LEU A 645 13.07 -32.89 -0.24
CA LEU A 645 11.67 -32.94 0.19
C LEU A 645 10.69 -32.50 -0.89
N VAL A 646 11.21 -31.88 -1.95
CA VAL A 646 10.39 -31.19 -2.95
C VAL A 646 10.63 -31.73 -4.37
N HIS A 647 11.72 -32.48 -4.61
CA HIS A 647 11.98 -33.25 -5.83
C HIS A 647 11.90 -34.77 -5.57
N LYS A 648 11.52 -35.53 -6.61
CA LYS A 648 11.19 -36.96 -6.52
C LYS A 648 12.34 -37.82 -6.01
#